data_AF-A0A6J8ASW8-F1
#
_entry.id   AF-A0A6J8ASW8-F1
#
_cell.length_a   1.000
_cell.length_b   1.000
_cell.length_c   1.000
_cell.angle_alpha   90.00
_cell.angle_beta   90.00
_cell.angle_gamma   90.00
#
_symmetry.space_group_name_H-M   'P 1'
#
loop_
_entity.id
_entity.type
_entity.pdbx_description
1 polymer ?
#
loop_
_entity_poly.entity_id
_entity_poly.type
_entity_poly.pdbx_seq_one_letter_code
_entity_poly.pdbx_strand_id
1 'polypeptide(L)'
;MAESLRIAKRDRNHDLMTISKSILQEIVINTDNNLRRLNITGYSSKSTWLVTWASGVDRSKLMALNSRKKEKQDEDKYSTCSLEKSPFGFYQTSHLFCYLPLPVESKFPVHINGSFAVSSDRRRLSCKTTDDKDSFDSEWNEALISDAICRAYITFLEHLPNLNIDPNEHYFKQWPVEDMEHGIFALLKESFYRTISDATKQPVVFRRGDKSVCLNCSKFLDPVLMEAEFAEKAFQMCIEHFENEEITIIRLPKNIGNCFTNYGCDGAFNERILSVVSFYSVVVFPFLTSGNRDASTNDQLILFALDACRRSEDLFHLMKSTCCIPTAPNRLFRCPNETIDRNGLVGPLFEVNDERFVDLTDVRYDTQERLDALYKLGMIKGELSDKMVIDRAHSIQKLANTDLPRALDRCIKFVSYIYKQRANIMPNEKLLTELQAIKFLPVKTRPRHWKIKWGGEKLELTEQACSKNENDCIPLLFECPSNLHAESILELVCSLEAVLDRSSLPYGIDHQFIKELGVREEDGVDLKTVLDNLKTICRCFDDKGPDADELDILDKTTMKIYKYLDKIFKQNAYDDEKLEEVLQVVAAYSGEKLILLNGKFIQPCQLFLNLSEDCSPYLYGLNTAVHLRTLKGFMNLMGIHEQCSVETTMQVLSSIQVRYESNDMPEDAVKVYVKLLRVLVQANEREKMPKQHFQNLYIPDTKGVLTHVSKLCVDEVNITSLGKMKFTHPSISFDIAFALGINSKREQKIEECSKPIEMFSKDFGQHEELITRIKRILSGYPCDAGVLKELLQNADDAKASEVHIVIDYNNHETDNLFSDSWKPLQGPAILIYNDSSFSEADIRGIQKLGIGSKGEDPTKTGQYGVGFNAVYHLTDVPSFLTKGDNVETGEILCMMDPHCRFVPKATPESPGRQYFQTEILKIDYPNVFKCYYEDLIMKEHGTIFRLPLRTSTLACNIKNIFKRHK
;
A
#
# COMPACT_ATOMS: atom_id res chain seq x y z
N MET A 1 25.61 -107.60 -4.64
CA MET A 1 25.38 -106.13 -4.58
C MET A 1 26.37 -105.42 -3.65
N ALA A 2 26.84 -106.05 -2.57
CA ALA A 2 27.83 -105.50 -1.64
C ALA A 2 29.28 -105.41 -2.18
N GLU A 3 29.57 -105.97 -3.35
CA GLU A 3 30.93 -106.00 -3.94
C GLU A 3 31.13 -104.98 -5.08
N SER A 4 30.05 -104.34 -5.55
CA SER A 4 30.09 -103.39 -6.68
C SER A 4 30.51 -101.96 -6.28
N LEU A 5 30.58 -101.66 -4.99
CA LEU A 5 31.10 -100.38 -4.48
C LEU A 5 32.62 -100.41 -4.23
N ARG A 6 33.29 -101.55 -4.45
CA ARG A 6 34.75 -101.70 -4.26
C ARG A 6 35.58 -101.68 -5.54
N ILE A 7 34.97 -101.60 -6.73
CA ILE A 7 35.71 -101.57 -7.99
C ILE A 7 35.21 -100.42 -8.86
N ALA A 8 35.79 -99.23 -8.64
CA ALA A 8 35.84 -98.18 -9.65
C ALA A 8 37.31 -97.94 -9.99
N LYS A 9 37.74 -98.38 -11.17
CA LYS A 9 39.02 -97.97 -11.74
C LYS A 9 38.95 -96.46 -12.02
N ARG A 10 39.89 -95.72 -11.44
CA ARG A 10 40.17 -94.31 -11.77
C ARG A 10 40.48 -94.20 -13.27
N ASP A 11 39.64 -93.50 -14.01
CA ASP A 11 40.00 -92.98 -15.33
C ASP A 11 40.04 -91.45 -15.24
N ARG A 12 41.13 -90.85 -15.71
CA ARG A 12 41.56 -89.51 -15.25
C ARG A 12 40.93 -88.32 -15.99
N ASN A 13 40.04 -88.49 -16.96
CA ASN A 13 39.70 -87.37 -17.85
C ASN A 13 38.22 -87.07 -18.15
N HIS A 14 37.22 -87.74 -17.58
CA HIS A 14 35.80 -87.34 -17.77
C HIS A 14 34.92 -87.56 -16.52
N ASP A 15 34.24 -86.50 -16.08
CA ASP A 15 33.37 -86.43 -14.89
C ASP A 15 31.96 -87.02 -15.13
N LEU A 16 31.84 -88.35 -15.12
CA LEU A 16 30.56 -89.06 -15.13
C LEU A 16 30.64 -90.36 -14.30
N MET A 17 29.72 -90.57 -13.35
CA MET A 17 29.48 -91.91 -12.79
C MET A 17 28.36 -92.61 -13.58
N THR A 18 28.72 -93.60 -14.40
CA THR A 18 27.75 -94.46 -15.09
C THR A 18 27.70 -95.81 -14.38
N ILE A 19 26.60 -96.15 -13.71
CA ILE A 19 26.38 -97.48 -13.16
C ILE A 19 25.74 -98.34 -14.27
N SER A 20 26.54 -99.15 -14.97
CA SER A 20 26.00 -100.24 -15.80
C SER A 20 25.88 -101.50 -14.95
N LYS A 21 24.66 -101.96 -14.67
CA LYS A 21 24.44 -103.26 -14.04
C LYS A 21 23.67 -104.17 -14.97
N SER A 22 24.32 -105.23 -15.44
CA SER A 22 23.70 -106.40 -16.05
C SER A 22 23.30 -107.36 -14.93
N ILE A 23 22.00 -107.51 -14.67
CA ILE A 23 21.47 -108.61 -13.83
C ILE A 23 20.28 -109.24 -14.58
N LEU A 24 20.48 -110.51 -14.96
CA LEU A 24 19.54 -111.50 -15.51
C LEU A 24 18.31 -111.72 -14.62
N GLN A 25 17.13 -112.18 -15.05
CA GLN A 25 16.37 -112.33 -16.31
C GLN A 25 15.12 -113.10 -15.87
N GLU A 26 13.96 -112.85 -16.49
CA GLU A 26 12.81 -113.77 -16.39
C GLU A 26 13.06 -114.95 -17.34
N ILE A 27 13.02 -116.18 -16.83
CA ILE A 27 13.14 -117.40 -17.64
C ILE A 27 11.73 -117.78 -18.08
N VAL A 28 11.39 -117.52 -19.34
CA VAL A 28 10.16 -118.06 -19.94
C VAL A 28 10.54 -119.27 -20.78
N ILE A 29 10.24 -120.46 -20.26
CA ILE A 29 10.27 -121.71 -21.02
C ILE A 29 8.92 -121.80 -21.73
N ASN A 30 8.91 -121.64 -23.05
CA ASN A 30 7.72 -121.93 -23.84
C ASN A 30 7.91 -123.27 -24.57
N THR A 31 7.05 -124.23 -24.25
CA THR A 31 7.07 -125.57 -24.83
C THR A 31 6.15 -125.61 -26.03
N ASP A 32 6.70 -125.44 -27.23
CA ASP A 32 6.06 -125.91 -28.45
C ASP A 32 7.10 -126.49 -29.42
N ASN A 33 6.83 -127.72 -29.87
CA ASN A 33 7.48 -128.44 -30.96
C ASN A 33 9.03 -128.57 -30.93
N ASN A 34 9.54 -129.46 -30.06
CA ASN A 34 10.78 -130.27 -30.21
C ASN A 34 12.09 -129.65 -30.74
N LEU A 35 12.28 -128.33 -30.76
CA LEU A 35 13.55 -127.68 -31.13
C LEU A 35 13.82 -126.47 -30.22
N ARG A 36 14.80 -126.61 -29.32
CA ARG A 36 15.25 -125.53 -28.42
C ARG A 36 16.09 -124.52 -29.21
N ARG A 37 15.53 -123.36 -29.54
CA ARG A 37 16.29 -122.17 -29.94
C ARG A 37 16.33 -121.17 -28.80
N LEU A 38 17.55 -120.74 -28.45
CA LEU A 38 17.86 -119.83 -27.35
C LEU A 38 18.09 -118.45 -27.97
N ASN A 39 17.10 -117.56 -27.90
CA ASN A 39 17.23 -116.19 -28.37
C ASN A 39 17.37 -115.25 -27.16
N ILE A 40 18.51 -114.55 -27.11
CA ILE A 40 18.84 -113.55 -26.09
C ILE A 40 18.75 -112.18 -26.76
N THR A 41 17.85 -111.32 -26.29
CA THR A 41 17.81 -109.90 -26.69
C THR A 41 17.73 -109.02 -25.45
N GLY A 42 18.70 -108.13 -25.26
CA GLY A 42 18.78 -107.23 -24.10
C GLY A 42 18.55 -105.77 -24.47
N TYR A 43 17.79 -105.05 -23.64
CA TYR A 43 17.66 -103.59 -23.67
C TYR A 43 18.47 -102.98 -22.53
N SER A 44 19.24 -101.92 -22.82
CA SER A 44 19.92 -101.10 -21.80
C SER A 44 19.20 -99.76 -21.64
N SER A 45 18.86 -99.39 -20.40
CA SER A 45 18.37 -98.05 -20.05
C SER A 45 19.47 -97.28 -19.31
N LYS A 46 19.77 -96.06 -19.75
CA LYS A 46 20.75 -95.16 -19.11
C LYS A 46 19.99 -94.09 -18.33
N SER A 47 20.17 -94.05 -17.01
CA SER A 47 19.71 -92.97 -16.13
C SER A 47 20.92 -92.22 -15.57
N THR A 48 20.89 -90.90 -15.59
CA THR A 48 21.88 -90.05 -14.93
C THR A 48 21.31 -89.67 -13.52
N TRP A 49 22.02 -89.04 -12.57
CA TRP A 49 21.46 -88.69 -11.24
C TRP A 49 22.19 -87.48 -10.65
N LEU A 50 21.49 -86.47 -10.10
CA LEU A 50 22.16 -85.37 -9.37
C LEU A 50 22.54 -85.85 -7.97
N VAL A 51 23.85 -85.95 -7.72
CA VAL A 51 24.38 -86.35 -6.42
C VAL A 51 25.11 -85.17 -5.81
N THR A 52 24.57 -84.66 -4.71
CA THR A 52 25.30 -83.76 -3.80
C THR A 52 25.68 -84.54 -2.55
N TRP A 53 26.79 -84.15 -1.95
CA TRP A 53 27.26 -84.74 -0.70
C TRP A 53 27.81 -83.63 0.18
N ALA A 54 27.77 -83.82 1.49
CA ALA A 54 28.43 -82.95 2.44
C ALA A 54 28.85 -83.75 3.67
N SER A 55 29.98 -83.40 4.26
CA SER A 55 30.40 -83.91 5.57
C SER A 55 29.95 -82.95 6.66
N GLY A 56 29.53 -83.45 7.82
CA GLY A 56 29.24 -82.63 9.00
C GLY A 56 30.38 -81.69 9.39
N VAL A 57 30.05 -80.48 9.86
CA VAL A 57 31.05 -79.50 10.35
C VAL A 57 30.84 -79.06 11.78
N ASP A 58 29.65 -79.27 12.33
CA ASP A 58 29.24 -78.78 13.64
C ASP A 58 29.01 -79.97 14.59
N ARG A 59 27.78 -80.14 15.08
CA ARG A 59 27.42 -81.18 16.06
C ARG A 59 27.77 -82.58 15.57
N SER A 60 27.52 -82.88 14.29
CA SER A 60 27.80 -84.21 13.75
C SER A 60 29.31 -84.48 13.60
N LYS A 61 30.13 -83.45 13.31
CA LYS A 61 31.59 -83.56 13.31
C LYS A 61 32.15 -83.82 14.71
N LEU A 62 31.66 -83.09 15.72
CA LEU A 62 32.07 -83.27 17.11
C LEU A 62 31.74 -84.68 17.62
N MET A 63 30.52 -85.16 17.31
CA MET A 63 30.11 -86.53 17.65
C MET A 63 30.97 -87.57 16.92
N ALA A 64 31.25 -87.36 15.63
CA ALA A 64 32.10 -88.26 14.83
C ALA A 64 33.56 -88.30 15.33
N LEU A 65 34.13 -87.18 15.78
CA LEU A 65 35.49 -87.11 16.33
C LEU A 65 35.60 -87.81 17.69
N ASN A 66 34.54 -87.76 18.49
CA ASN A 66 34.47 -88.42 19.80
C ASN A 66 34.27 -89.94 19.68
N SER A 67 33.61 -90.40 18.63
CA SER A 67 33.50 -91.83 18.27
C SER A 67 34.70 -92.26 17.40
N ARG A 68 35.68 -93.00 17.94
CA ARG A 68 36.90 -93.41 17.21
C ARG A 68 36.63 -94.17 15.89
N LYS A 69 36.37 -93.49 14.77
CA LYS A 69 36.48 -94.00 13.39
C LYS A 69 36.83 -92.85 12.44
N LYS A 70 38.07 -92.83 11.94
CA LYS A 70 38.54 -91.95 10.87
C LYS A 70 38.17 -92.55 9.51
N GLU A 71 37.45 -91.80 8.67
CA GLU A 71 37.50 -91.97 7.22
C GLU A 71 37.67 -90.61 6.51
N LYS A 72 38.27 -90.65 5.32
CA LYS A 72 38.87 -89.53 4.59
C LYS A 72 37.83 -88.61 3.92
N GLN A 73 38.18 -87.32 3.82
CA GLN A 73 37.56 -86.35 2.93
C GLN A 73 37.86 -86.70 1.47
N ASP A 74 36.85 -86.68 0.60
CA ASP A 74 36.98 -86.58 -0.85
C ASP A 74 36.45 -85.21 -1.31
N GLU A 75 36.92 -84.72 -2.46
CA GLU A 75 36.53 -83.43 -3.06
C GLU A 75 35.31 -83.55 -4.00
N ASP A 76 34.59 -82.44 -4.15
CA ASP A 76 33.33 -82.29 -4.87
C ASP A 76 33.38 -82.70 -6.36
N LYS A 77 32.45 -83.57 -6.79
CA LYS A 77 32.17 -83.90 -8.19
C LYS A 77 30.67 -84.10 -8.43
N TYR A 78 30.15 -83.52 -9.51
CA TYR A 78 28.72 -83.51 -9.86
C TYR A 78 28.43 -84.02 -11.30
N SER A 79 27.30 -84.72 -11.51
CA SER A 79 26.54 -84.96 -12.77
C SER A 79 25.08 -85.39 -12.41
N THR A 80 24.09 -85.57 -13.33
CA THR A 80 22.66 -85.10 -13.15
C THR A 80 21.45 -86.01 -13.57
N CYS A 81 20.27 -86.11 -12.89
CA CYS A 81 18.91 -86.45 -13.46
C CYS A 81 17.76 -86.46 -12.41
N SER A 82 16.52 -86.33 -12.89
CA SER A 82 15.22 -86.38 -12.18
C SER A 82 14.71 -87.81 -11.85
N LEU A 83 14.00 -87.94 -10.72
CA LEU A 83 13.36 -89.15 -10.17
C LEU A 83 12.30 -89.80 -11.07
N GLU A 84 11.71 -89.05 -12.00
CA GLU A 84 10.66 -89.56 -12.92
C GLU A 84 11.19 -90.58 -13.94
N LYS A 85 12.52 -90.78 -14.00
CA LYS A 85 13.20 -91.73 -14.89
C LYS A 85 13.95 -92.82 -14.11
N SER A 86 13.47 -93.18 -12.93
CA SER A 86 14.03 -94.28 -12.13
C SER A 86 14.01 -95.60 -12.93
N PRO A 87 15.15 -96.29 -13.10
CA PRO A 87 15.19 -97.57 -13.83
C PRO A 87 14.37 -98.65 -13.12
N PHE A 88 13.92 -99.66 -13.88
CA PHE A 88 13.14 -100.79 -13.37
C PHE A 88 13.85 -101.46 -12.16
N GLY A 89 13.17 -101.54 -11.01
CA GLY A 89 13.70 -102.05 -9.75
C GLY A 89 14.25 -101.01 -8.77
N PHE A 90 14.22 -99.72 -9.10
CA PHE A 90 14.48 -98.61 -8.18
C PHE A 90 13.16 -98.04 -7.61
N TYR A 91 13.21 -97.43 -6.43
CA TYR A 91 12.02 -96.81 -5.84
C TYR A 91 11.55 -95.62 -6.70
N GLN A 92 10.24 -95.56 -6.93
CA GLN A 92 9.59 -94.45 -7.65
C GLN A 92 9.29 -93.26 -6.73
N THR A 93 9.35 -93.47 -5.42
CA THR A 93 9.18 -92.44 -4.38
C THR A 93 10.50 -92.22 -3.65
N SER A 94 10.64 -91.07 -2.98
CA SER A 94 11.88 -90.73 -2.28
C SER A 94 12.11 -91.63 -1.06
N HIS A 95 13.36 -92.04 -0.86
CA HIS A 95 13.73 -93.12 0.07
C HIS A 95 15.06 -92.83 0.74
N LEU A 96 15.22 -93.36 1.95
CA LEU A 96 16.47 -93.31 2.69
C LEU A 96 17.38 -94.48 2.35
N PHE A 97 18.68 -94.20 2.33
CA PHE A 97 19.73 -95.18 2.16
C PHE A 97 20.73 -95.05 3.31
N CYS A 98 21.09 -96.18 3.90
CA CYS A 98 22.25 -96.31 4.78
C CYS A 98 23.12 -97.42 4.19
N TYR A 99 23.87 -97.06 3.15
CA TYR A 99 24.60 -97.94 2.21
C TYR A 99 23.71 -98.88 1.38
N LEU A 100 22.62 -99.38 1.96
CA LEU A 100 21.55 -100.16 1.34
C LEU A 100 20.22 -99.42 1.53
N PRO A 101 19.23 -99.64 0.63
CA PRO A 101 17.91 -99.03 0.77
C PRO A 101 17.21 -99.41 2.07
N LEU A 102 16.57 -98.44 2.70
CA LEU A 102 15.68 -98.62 3.85
C LEU A 102 14.23 -98.50 3.41
N PRO A 103 13.26 -99.22 4.02
CA PRO A 103 11.83 -99.07 3.72
C PRO A 103 11.24 -97.83 4.41
N VAL A 104 11.95 -96.70 4.31
CA VAL A 104 11.58 -95.43 4.93
C VAL A 104 11.61 -94.37 3.84
N GLU A 105 10.46 -93.77 3.57
CA GLU A 105 10.35 -92.66 2.63
C GLU A 105 10.87 -91.37 3.28
N SER A 106 11.64 -90.59 2.52
CA SER A 106 12.14 -89.29 3.01
C SER A 106 11.09 -88.19 2.86
N LYS A 107 10.11 -88.37 1.96
CA LYS A 107 9.06 -87.39 1.59
C LYS A 107 9.56 -86.07 0.99
N PHE A 108 10.87 -85.83 0.98
CA PHE A 108 11.52 -84.80 0.17
C PHE A 108 11.62 -85.25 -1.29
N PRO A 109 11.75 -84.35 -2.27
CA PRO A 109 11.89 -84.71 -3.68
C PRO A 109 13.30 -85.23 -4.04
N VAL A 110 14.00 -85.85 -3.08
CA VAL A 110 15.35 -86.41 -3.24
C VAL A 110 15.50 -87.70 -2.44
N HIS A 111 16.29 -88.65 -2.94
CA HIS A 111 16.78 -89.75 -2.12
C HIS A 111 17.90 -89.25 -1.20
N ILE A 112 17.91 -89.71 0.05
CA ILE A 112 18.92 -89.28 1.04
C ILE A 112 19.74 -90.50 1.44
N ASN A 113 21.05 -90.44 1.20
CA ASN A 113 21.99 -91.45 1.68
C ASN A 113 22.86 -90.89 2.81
N GLY A 114 22.96 -91.60 3.92
CA GLY A 114 23.75 -91.19 5.06
C GLY A 114 24.11 -92.35 5.98
N SER A 115 25.12 -92.16 6.83
CA SER A 115 25.56 -93.14 7.82
C SER A 115 24.62 -93.17 9.03
N PHE A 116 23.33 -93.41 8.79
CA PHE A 116 22.30 -93.39 9.82
C PHE A 116 22.45 -94.55 10.81
N ALA A 117 22.18 -94.28 12.08
CA ALA A 117 21.91 -95.31 13.06
C ALA A 117 20.50 -95.88 12.84
N VAL A 118 20.40 -97.19 12.65
CA VAL A 118 19.15 -97.88 12.32
C VAL A 118 18.81 -98.92 13.38
N SER A 119 17.51 -99.16 13.56
CA SER A 119 17.01 -100.28 14.36
C SER A 119 17.58 -101.63 13.90
N SER A 120 17.58 -102.63 14.79
CA SER A 120 18.15 -103.96 14.52
C SER A 120 17.47 -104.69 13.34
N ASP A 121 16.18 -104.44 13.10
CA ASP A 121 15.42 -104.94 11.95
C ASP A 121 15.60 -104.08 10.67
N ARG A 122 16.33 -102.97 10.78
CA ARG A 122 16.60 -101.95 9.74
C ARG A 122 15.33 -101.40 9.09
N ARG A 123 14.18 -101.43 9.77
CA ARG A 123 12.91 -100.91 9.24
C ARG A 123 12.65 -99.47 9.62
N ARG A 124 13.33 -98.95 10.66
CA ARG A 124 13.19 -97.58 11.17
C ARG A 124 14.55 -96.98 11.54
N LEU A 125 14.65 -95.65 11.46
CA LEU A 125 15.76 -94.91 12.05
C LEU A 125 15.69 -95.00 13.58
N SER A 126 16.84 -95.03 14.25
CA SER A 126 16.90 -94.90 15.70
C SER A 126 16.46 -93.49 16.09
N CYS A 127 15.33 -93.36 16.78
CA CYS A 127 14.74 -92.09 17.22
C CYS A 127 14.27 -92.21 18.68
N LYS A 128 14.39 -91.14 19.45
CA LYS A 128 13.98 -91.07 20.86
C LYS A 128 12.46 -91.24 21.00
N THR A 129 12.02 -92.17 21.85
CA THR A 129 10.63 -92.22 22.32
C THR A 129 10.50 -91.55 23.69
N THR A 130 9.28 -91.24 24.14
CA THR A 130 9.02 -90.49 25.38
C THR A 130 9.61 -91.15 26.63
N ASP A 131 9.87 -92.45 26.56
CA ASP A 131 10.30 -93.27 27.69
C ASP A 131 11.81 -93.63 27.63
N ASP A 132 12.53 -93.19 26.59
CA ASP A 132 13.94 -93.53 26.35
C ASP A 132 14.93 -92.56 27.04
N LYS A 133 16.00 -93.11 27.62
CA LYS A 133 17.20 -92.33 28.02
C LYS A 133 17.96 -91.88 26.76
N ASP A 134 18.71 -90.78 26.89
CA ASP A 134 19.53 -90.25 25.80
C ASP A 134 20.43 -91.35 25.20
N SER A 135 20.21 -91.62 23.91
CA SER A 135 20.94 -92.64 23.16
C SER A 135 21.82 -91.94 22.12
N PHE A 136 23.10 -92.33 22.09
CA PHE A 136 24.06 -91.81 21.12
C PHE A 136 23.54 -91.96 19.68
N ASP A 137 22.83 -93.04 19.38
CA ASP A 137 22.27 -93.35 18.06
C ASP A 137 21.16 -92.37 17.62
N SER A 138 20.27 -91.97 18.53
CA SER A 138 19.23 -90.96 18.23
C SER A 138 19.86 -89.59 18.02
N GLU A 139 20.73 -89.16 18.95
CA GLU A 139 21.42 -87.88 18.85
C GLU A 139 22.32 -87.79 17.61
N TRP A 140 22.93 -88.91 17.20
CA TRP A 140 23.71 -89.01 15.98
C TRP A 140 22.85 -88.74 14.73
N ASN A 141 21.67 -89.37 14.64
CA ASN A 141 20.77 -89.15 13.51
C ASN A 141 20.24 -87.72 13.47
N GLU A 142 19.86 -87.15 14.62
CA GLU A 142 19.45 -85.75 14.71
C GLU A 142 20.56 -84.82 14.23
N ALA A 143 21.78 -85.01 14.73
CA ALA A 143 22.94 -84.22 14.34
C ALA A 143 23.27 -84.37 12.84
N LEU A 144 23.20 -85.59 12.31
CA LEU A 144 23.47 -85.89 10.90
C LEU A 144 22.45 -85.21 9.98
N ILE A 145 21.17 -85.22 10.37
CA ILE A 145 20.08 -84.58 9.61
C ILE A 145 20.19 -83.06 9.66
N SER A 146 20.43 -82.48 10.85
CA SER A 146 20.50 -81.03 11.02
C SER A 146 21.78 -80.41 10.44
N ASP A 147 22.88 -81.16 10.30
CA ASP A 147 24.19 -80.62 9.88
C ASP A 147 24.56 -81.10 8.46
N ALA A 148 24.96 -82.37 8.32
CA ALA A 148 25.50 -82.89 7.06
C ALA A 148 24.44 -82.96 5.94
N ILE A 149 23.25 -83.47 6.24
CA ILE A 149 22.18 -83.61 5.24
C ILE A 149 21.62 -82.23 4.89
N CYS A 150 21.41 -81.34 5.86
CA CYS A 150 21.01 -79.95 5.62
C CYS A 150 21.98 -79.25 4.65
N ARG A 151 23.29 -79.36 4.86
CA ARG A 151 24.29 -78.78 3.97
C ARG A 151 24.27 -79.39 2.57
N ALA A 152 24.19 -80.73 2.47
CA ALA A 152 24.08 -81.40 1.18
C ALA A 152 22.80 -80.97 0.42
N TYR A 153 21.72 -80.71 1.15
CA TYR A 153 20.44 -80.23 0.60
C TYR A 153 20.52 -78.77 0.11
N ILE A 154 21.21 -77.90 0.85
CA ILE A 154 21.47 -76.52 0.40
C ILE A 154 22.34 -76.53 -0.86
N THR A 155 23.44 -77.28 -0.86
CA THR A 155 24.30 -77.44 -2.04
C THR A 155 23.54 -78.02 -3.23
N PHE A 156 22.58 -78.93 -2.99
CA PHE A 156 21.65 -79.40 -4.01
C PHE A 156 20.85 -78.26 -4.62
N LEU A 157 20.22 -77.41 -3.81
CA LEU A 157 19.43 -76.27 -4.29
C LEU A 157 20.29 -75.20 -5.00
N GLU A 158 21.55 -75.02 -4.62
CA GLU A 158 22.49 -74.10 -5.28
C GLU A 158 22.89 -74.57 -6.68
N HIS A 159 23.00 -75.89 -6.90
CA HIS A 159 23.40 -76.47 -8.18
C HIS A 159 22.22 -76.87 -9.07
N LEU A 160 21.01 -77.00 -8.51
CA LEU A 160 19.78 -77.32 -9.22
C LEU A 160 19.51 -76.42 -10.46
N PRO A 161 19.79 -75.10 -10.42
CA PRO A 161 19.68 -74.22 -11.58
C PRO A 161 20.47 -74.62 -12.83
N ASN A 162 21.61 -75.29 -12.66
CA ASN A 162 22.49 -75.67 -13.79
C ASN A 162 21.89 -76.77 -14.68
N LEU A 163 20.66 -77.22 -14.36
CA LEU A 163 20.01 -78.38 -14.96
C LEU A 163 18.93 -78.05 -15.99
N ASN A 164 18.80 -76.78 -16.42
CA ASN A 164 17.75 -76.32 -17.34
C ASN A 164 16.33 -76.75 -16.90
N ILE A 165 16.08 -76.78 -15.59
CA ILE A 165 14.74 -76.98 -15.02
C ILE A 165 13.99 -75.64 -15.08
N ASP A 166 12.70 -75.67 -15.40
CA ASP A 166 11.84 -74.49 -15.57
C ASP A 166 12.00 -73.48 -14.39
N PRO A 167 12.29 -72.19 -14.63
CA PRO A 167 13.14 -71.40 -13.74
C PRO A 167 12.57 -71.00 -12.38
N ASN A 168 11.25 -71.04 -12.14
CA ASN A 168 10.66 -70.47 -10.91
C ASN A 168 9.63 -71.37 -10.20
N GLU A 169 8.61 -71.90 -10.88
CA GLU A 169 7.56 -72.69 -10.19
C GLU A 169 8.02 -74.08 -9.77
N HIS A 170 8.90 -74.71 -10.55
CA HIS A 170 9.41 -76.05 -10.23
C HIS A 170 10.57 -76.02 -9.23
N TYR A 171 11.33 -74.92 -9.17
CA TYR A 171 12.45 -74.75 -8.24
C TYR A 171 11.98 -74.72 -6.78
N PHE A 172 11.02 -73.84 -6.47
CA PHE A 172 10.51 -73.69 -5.10
C PHE A 172 9.70 -74.92 -4.64
N LYS A 173 9.18 -75.76 -5.55
CA LYS A 173 8.60 -77.06 -5.19
C LYS A 173 9.65 -78.05 -4.63
N GLN A 174 10.94 -77.79 -4.86
CA GLN A 174 12.02 -78.61 -4.29
C GLN A 174 12.40 -78.21 -2.86
N TRP A 175 11.86 -77.11 -2.35
CA TRP A 175 12.15 -76.66 -0.99
C TRP A 175 11.43 -77.54 0.04
N PRO A 176 12.02 -77.72 1.23
CA PRO A 176 11.35 -78.42 2.31
C PRO A 176 10.18 -77.56 2.82
N VAL A 177 8.94 -77.89 2.47
CA VAL A 177 7.72 -77.21 2.95
C VAL A 177 7.13 -77.98 4.13
N GLU A 178 6.34 -77.32 4.97
CA GLU A 178 5.68 -77.94 6.12
C GLU A 178 4.59 -78.96 5.70
N ASP A 179 4.57 -80.09 6.41
CA ASP A 179 3.56 -81.15 6.25
C ASP A 179 3.02 -81.50 7.66
N MET A 180 1.77 -81.99 7.76
CA MET A 180 1.08 -82.29 9.04
C MET A 180 1.71 -83.43 9.89
N GLU A 181 2.89 -83.95 9.52
CA GLU A 181 3.55 -85.06 10.21
C GLU A 181 4.80 -84.60 10.99
N HIS A 182 4.82 -84.89 12.29
CA HIS A 182 5.97 -84.68 13.16
C HIS A 182 6.90 -85.90 13.14
N GLY A 183 8.19 -85.66 12.87
CA GLY A 183 9.22 -86.71 12.84
C GLY A 183 10.63 -86.14 12.73
N ILE A 184 11.65 -86.99 12.67
CA ILE A 184 13.07 -86.60 12.66
C ILE A 184 13.44 -85.66 11.49
N PHE A 185 12.66 -85.67 10.42
CA PHE A 185 12.82 -84.77 9.27
C PHE A 185 12.36 -83.34 9.50
N ALA A 186 11.59 -83.06 10.56
CA ALA A 186 11.29 -81.70 10.99
C ALA A 186 12.60 -80.93 11.32
N LEU A 187 13.61 -81.62 11.83
CA LEU A 187 14.94 -81.06 12.11
C LEU A 187 15.68 -80.62 10.84
N LEU A 188 15.44 -81.31 9.71
CA LEU A 188 15.99 -80.86 8.42
C LEU A 188 15.34 -79.55 8.01
N LYS A 189 14.01 -79.45 8.11
CA LYS A 189 13.25 -78.24 7.76
C LYS A 189 13.69 -77.06 8.64
N GLU A 190 13.72 -77.25 9.96
CA GLU A 190 14.17 -76.23 10.92
C GLU A 190 15.61 -75.79 10.66
N SER A 191 16.55 -76.72 10.50
CA SER A 191 17.95 -76.38 10.23
C SER A 191 18.13 -75.70 8.87
N PHE A 192 17.35 -76.10 7.87
CA PHE A 192 17.36 -75.49 6.55
C PHE A 192 16.94 -74.03 6.63
N TYR A 193 15.76 -73.72 7.19
CA TYR A 193 15.28 -72.34 7.31
C TYR A 193 16.19 -71.49 8.21
N ARG A 194 16.75 -72.06 9.30
CA ARG A 194 17.76 -71.36 10.11
C ARG A 194 19.02 -71.01 9.32
N THR A 195 19.50 -71.92 8.49
CA THR A 195 20.74 -71.75 7.74
C THR A 195 20.59 -70.73 6.62
N ILE A 196 19.43 -70.70 5.93
CA ILE A 196 19.18 -69.71 4.88
C ILE A 196 18.80 -68.33 5.41
N SER A 197 18.26 -68.26 6.65
CA SER A 197 18.03 -67.00 7.37
C SER A 197 19.29 -66.43 8.02
N ASP A 198 20.36 -67.22 8.15
CA ASP A 198 21.62 -66.77 8.73
C ASP A 198 22.40 -65.89 7.75
N ALA A 199 22.42 -64.58 8.04
CA ALA A 199 23.09 -63.57 7.22
C ALA A 199 24.61 -63.78 7.08
N THR A 200 25.24 -64.59 7.95
CA THR A 200 26.68 -64.90 7.89
C THR A 200 27.00 -66.04 6.93
N LYS A 201 26.07 -66.98 6.74
CA LYS A 201 26.28 -68.18 5.91
C LYS A 201 26.02 -67.94 4.44
N GLN A 202 25.14 -66.98 4.12
CA GLN A 202 24.84 -66.48 2.77
C GLN A 202 24.64 -67.57 1.68
N PRO A 203 23.84 -68.62 1.91
CA PRO A 203 23.57 -69.62 0.88
C PRO A 203 22.80 -69.01 -0.30
N VAL A 204 23.16 -69.40 -1.52
CA VAL A 204 22.67 -68.79 -2.78
C VAL A 204 21.47 -69.57 -3.32
N VAL A 205 20.35 -69.50 -2.58
CA VAL A 205 19.16 -70.34 -2.83
C VAL A 205 17.93 -69.56 -3.32
N PHE A 206 17.91 -68.23 -3.23
CA PHE A 206 16.75 -67.45 -3.69
C PHE A 206 16.90 -67.14 -5.18
N ARG A 207 15.86 -67.41 -5.97
CA ARG A 207 15.95 -67.40 -7.43
C ARG A 207 14.86 -66.57 -8.12
N ARG A 208 15.25 -65.84 -9.17
CA ARG A 208 14.37 -65.22 -10.16
C ARG A 208 14.96 -65.39 -11.56
N GLY A 209 14.32 -66.22 -12.39
CA GLY A 209 14.84 -66.53 -13.72
C GLY A 209 16.22 -67.18 -13.59
N ASP A 210 17.24 -66.66 -14.27
CA ASP A 210 18.61 -67.20 -14.19
C ASP A 210 19.44 -66.65 -13.02
N LYS A 211 18.95 -65.63 -12.30
CA LYS A 211 19.67 -65.04 -11.15
C LYS A 211 19.38 -65.84 -9.88
N SER A 212 20.44 -66.33 -9.24
CA SER A 212 20.41 -66.91 -7.89
C SER A 212 21.17 -66.01 -6.93
N VAL A 213 20.58 -65.71 -5.77
CA VAL A 213 21.11 -64.78 -4.77
C VAL A 213 20.96 -65.33 -3.35
N CYS A 214 21.78 -64.83 -2.42
CA CYS A 214 21.59 -65.07 -0.99
C CYS A 214 20.52 -64.14 -0.41
N LEU A 215 20.10 -64.39 0.84
CA LEU A 215 19.11 -63.56 1.53
C LEU A 215 19.48 -62.07 1.51
N ASN A 216 20.77 -61.76 1.64
CA ASN A 216 21.23 -60.38 1.75
C ASN A 216 21.11 -59.56 0.45
N CYS A 217 21.15 -60.25 -0.68
CA CYS A 217 20.99 -59.67 -2.01
C CYS A 217 19.56 -59.88 -2.53
N SER A 218 18.61 -60.18 -1.65
CA SER A 218 17.21 -60.42 -2.00
C SER A 218 16.27 -59.46 -1.28
N LYS A 219 15.15 -59.13 -1.93
CA LYS A 219 13.99 -58.47 -1.31
C LYS A 219 12.70 -59.15 -1.77
N PHE A 220 11.70 -59.15 -0.91
CA PHE A 220 10.40 -59.77 -1.15
C PHE A 220 9.30 -58.73 -1.03
N LEU A 221 8.23 -58.84 -1.83
CA LEU A 221 7.07 -57.98 -1.65
C LEU A 221 6.21 -58.50 -0.50
N ASP A 222 5.61 -57.58 0.25
CA ASP A 222 4.59 -57.89 1.24
C ASP A 222 3.47 -58.76 0.61
N PRO A 223 3.02 -59.84 1.26
CA PRO A 223 1.96 -60.70 0.75
C PRO A 223 0.69 -59.94 0.36
N VAL A 224 0.34 -58.85 1.06
CA VAL A 224 -0.84 -58.05 0.74
C VAL A 224 -0.72 -57.39 -0.64
N LEU A 225 0.48 -56.96 -1.02
CA LEU A 225 0.76 -56.39 -2.35
C LEU A 225 0.70 -57.48 -3.44
N MET A 226 1.08 -58.70 -3.11
CA MET A 226 1.07 -59.85 -4.03
C MET A 226 -0.34 -60.40 -4.29
N GLU A 227 -1.29 -60.13 -3.40
CA GLU A 227 -2.71 -60.50 -3.54
C GLU A 227 -3.55 -59.40 -4.22
N ALA A 228 -2.98 -58.20 -4.43
CA ALA A 228 -3.67 -57.09 -5.07
C ALA A 228 -3.82 -57.26 -6.60
N GLU A 229 -4.81 -56.60 -7.21
CA GLU A 229 -5.06 -56.67 -8.66
C GLU A 229 -3.85 -56.21 -9.50
N PHE A 230 -3.06 -55.26 -8.98
CA PHE A 230 -1.87 -54.72 -9.63
C PHE A 230 -0.57 -55.45 -9.27
N ALA A 231 -0.63 -56.61 -8.60
CA ALA A 231 0.53 -57.32 -8.06
C ALA A 231 1.65 -57.55 -9.09
N GLU A 232 1.31 -57.96 -10.32
CA GLU A 232 2.29 -58.20 -11.37
C GLU A 232 3.03 -56.92 -11.76
N LYS A 233 2.31 -55.80 -11.83
CA LYS A 233 2.92 -54.50 -12.14
C LYS A 233 3.75 -53.99 -10.97
N ALA A 234 3.27 -54.12 -9.72
CA ALA A 234 4.05 -53.77 -8.54
C ALA A 234 5.36 -54.55 -8.47
N PHE A 235 5.31 -55.86 -8.75
CA PHE A 235 6.50 -56.71 -8.84
C PHE A 235 7.47 -56.17 -9.90
N GLN A 236 6.98 -55.91 -11.11
CA GLN A 236 7.78 -55.36 -12.21
C GLN A 236 8.39 -53.98 -11.87
N MET A 237 7.64 -53.09 -11.21
CA MET A 237 8.14 -51.79 -10.76
C MET A 237 9.28 -51.93 -9.76
N CYS A 238 9.19 -52.88 -8.83
CA CYS A 238 10.29 -53.18 -7.93
C CYS A 238 11.51 -53.72 -8.69
N ILE A 239 11.33 -54.56 -9.72
CA ILE A 239 12.44 -55.02 -10.55
C ILE A 239 13.17 -53.85 -11.18
N GLU A 240 12.43 -52.95 -11.83
CA GLU A 240 12.98 -51.78 -12.53
C GLU A 240 13.70 -50.82 -11.56
N HIS A 241 13.12 -50.58 -10.39
CA HIS A 241 13.72 -49.71 -9.38
C HIS A 241 15.04 -50.26 -8.84
N PHE A 242 15.06 -51.56 -8.51
CA PHE A 242 16.22 -52.22 -7.91
C PHE A 242 17.18 -52.82 -8.95
N GLU A 243 16.98 -52.59 -10.25
CA GLU A 243 17.79 -53.21 -11.32
C GLU A 243 19.27 -52.80 -11.25
N ASN A 244 19.53 -51.56 -10.84
CA ASN A 244 20.88 -51.00 -10.67
C ASN A 244 21.48 -51.26 -9.28
N GLU A 245 20.71 -51.84 -8.36
CA GLU A 245 21.21 -52.24 -7.04
C GLU A 245 21.69 -53.69 -7.10
N GLU A 246 22.63 -54.09 -6.22
CA GLU A 246 23.00 -55.51 -6.03
C GLU A 246 21.88 -56.31 -5.33
N ILE A 247 20.62 -55.95 -5.56
CA ILE A 247 19.42 -56.50 -4.93
C ILE A 247 18.52 -57.10 -6.00
N THR A 248 18.15 -58.36 -5.82
CA THR A 248 17.19 -59.06 -6.69
C THR A 248 15.85 -59.19 -5.97
N ILE A 249 14.79 -58.69 -6.60
CA ILE A 249 13.42 -58.89 -6.12
C ILE A 249 12.98 -60.32 -6.41
N ILE A 250 12.52 -61.06 -5.41
CA ILE A 250 12.16 -62.47 -5.51
C ILE A 250 10.66 -62.65 -5.23
N ARG A 251 9.98 -63.43 -6.07
CA ARG A 251 8.58 -63.83 -5.86
C ARG A 251 8.55 -65.14 -5.07
N LEU A 252 8.35 -65.04 -3.76
CA LEU A 252 8.31 -66.22 -2.90
C LEU A 252 6.87 -66.76 -2.77
N PRO A 253 6.64 -68.07 -2.95
CA PRO A 253 5.34 -68.68 -2.65
C PRO A 253 4.93 -68.52 -1.18
N LYS A 254 3.65 -68.21 -0.94
CA LYS A 254 3.10 -67.93 0.41
C LYS A 254 3.34 -69.07 1.41
N ASN A 255 3.22 -70.32 0.97
CA ASN A 255 3.50 -71.50 1.80
C ASN A 255 4.96 -71.58 2.27
N ILE A 256 5.92 -71.14 1.45
CA ILE A 256 7.34 -71.10 1.82
C ILE A 256 7.61 -69.91 2.75
N GLY A 257 7.01 -68.75 2.49
CA GLY A 257 7.10 -67.59 3.38
C GLY A 257 6.66 -67.94 4.81
N ASN A 258 5.55 -68.66 4.97
CA ASN A 258 5.04 -69.08 6.27
C ASN A 258 6.02 -69.99 7.04
N CYS A 259 6.82 -70.81 6.34
CA CYS A 259 7.80 -71.68 7.00
C CYS A 259 8.84 -70.88 7.82
N PHE A 260 9.23 -69.69 7.36
CA PHE A 260 10.17 -68.84 8.11
C PHE A 260 9.60 -68.47 9.48
N THR A 261 8.31 -68.12 9.55
CA THR A 261 7.63 -67.81 10.81
C THR A 261 7.42 -69.08 11.65
N ASN A 262 6.99 -70.19 11.04
CA ASN A 262 6.68 -71.42 11.76
C ASN A 262 7.90 -72.05 12.45
N TYR A 263 9.11 -71.85 11.90
CA TYR A 263 10.37 -72.27 12.51
C TYR A 263 11.09 -71.17 13.30
N GLY A 264 10.48 -70.00 13.52
CA GLY A 264 11.05 -68.88 14.29
C GLY A 264 12.32 -68.28 13.65
N CYS A 265 12.39 -68.32 12.32
CA CYS A 265 13.53 -67.88 11.50
C CYS A 265 13.22 -66.61 10.69
N ASP A 266 12.18 -65.88 11.07
CA ASP A 266 11.60 -64.79 10.31
C ASP A 266 12.23 -63.42 10.60
N GLY A 267 13.02 -63.24 11.66
CA GLY A 267 13.66 -61.95 11.98
C GLY A 267 14.43 -61.32 10.82
N ALA A 268 15.50 -61.97 10.36
CA ALA A 268 16.31 -61.48 9.22
C ALA A 268 15.55 -61.52 7.88
N PHE A 269 14.54 -62.39 7.76
CA PHE A 269 13.71 -62.49 6.56
C PHE A 269 12.72 -61.32 6.46
N ASN A 270 12.06 -60.96 7.56
CA ASN A 270 11.11 -59.87 7.66
C ASN A 270 11.77 -58.51 7.37
N GLU A 271 13.04 -58.33 7.76
CA GLU A 271 13.85 -57.15 7.38
C GLU A 271 14.06 -57.02 5.85
N ARG A 272 13.94 -58.11 5.10
CA ARG A 272 14.02 -58.14 3.64
C ARG A 272 12.67 -58.01 2.94
N ILE A 273 11.57 -57.99 3.70
CA ILE A 273 10.23 -57.75 3.15
C ILE A 273 10.06 -56.24 2.92
N LEU A 274 9.76 -55.88 1.68
CA LEU A 274 9.32 -54.55 1.32
C LEU A 274 7.86 -54.39 1.77
N SER A 275 7.70 -53.87 2.99
CA SER A 275 6.40 -53.54 3.57
C SER A 275 5.61 -52.59 2.67
N VAL A 276 4.29 -52.52 2.84
CA VAL A 276 3.43 -51.59 2.09
C VAL A 276 3.96 -50.16 2.16
N VAL A 277 4.34 -49.67 3.35
CA VAL A 277 4.86 -48.30 3.53
C VAL A 277 6.16 -48.09 2.73
N SER A 278 7.10 -49.03 2.84
CA SER A 278 8.39 -48.95 2.14
C SER A 278 8.24 -49.09 0.63
N PHE A 279 7.29 -49.90 0.16
CA PHE A 279 6.96 -50.01 -1.26
C PHE A 279 6.49 -48.67 -1.82
N TYR A 280 5.57 -47.99 -1.13
CA TYR A 280 5.07 -46.70 -1.59
C TYR A 280 6.12 -45.58 -1.52
N SER A 281 6.90 -45.52 -0.43
CA SER A 281 7.90 -44.46 -0.23
C SER A 281 9.10 -44.59 -1.16
N VAL A 282 9.62 -45.81 -1.36
CA VAL A 282 10.85 -46.05 -2.11
C VAL A 282 10.59 -46.28 -3.60
N VAL A 283 9.49 -46.97 -3.95
CA VAL A 283 9.25 -47.40 -5.33
C VAL A 283 8.15 -46.56 -5.98
N VAL A 284 6.94 -46.55 -5.42
CA VAL A 284 5.76 -45.99 -6.11
C VAL A 284 5.83 -44.48 -6.25
N PHE A 285 6.02 -43.72 -5.17
CA PHE A 285 5.97 -42.25 -5.27
C PHE A 285 7.10 -41.66 -6.13
N PRO A 286 8.36 -42.11 -6.02
CA PRO A 286 9.40 -41.69 -6.96
C PRO A 286 9.05 -42.04 -8.41
N PHE A 287 8.45 -43.21 -8.65
CA PHE A 287 8.01 -43.62 -9.98
C PHE A 287 6.87 -42.75 -10.54
N LEU A 288 5.88 -42.37 -9.72
CA LEU A 288 4.81 -41.47 -10.15
C LEU A 288 5.35 -40.10 -10.59
N THR A 289 6.44 -39.64 -9.95
CA THR A 289 7.07 -38.34 -10.27
C THR A 289 8.03 -38.38 -11.47
N SER A 290 8.57 -39.54 -11.85
CA SER A 290 9.57 -39.66 -12.94
C SER A 290 8.94 -39.70 -14.36
N GLY A 291 7.61 -39.62 -14.43
CA GLY A 291 6.85 -39.30 -15.64
C GLY A 291 6.80 -40.41 -16.69
N ASN A 292 5.93 -41.43 -16.49
CA ASN A 292 5.33 -42.31 -17.53
C ASN A 292 4.55 -43.51 -16.94
N ARG A 293 3.65 -44.23 -17.63
CA ARG A 293 2.99 -44.12 -18.96
C ARG A 293 1.61 -44.83 -18.98
N ASP A 294 1.08 -45.25 -17.82
CA ASP A 294 -0.20 -45.97 -17.70
C ASP A 294 -1.05 -45.39 -16.55
N ALA A 295 -2.04 -44.57 -16.93
CA ALA A 295 -2.94 -43.93 -15.98
C ALA A 295 -3.79 -44.94 -15.20
N SER A 296 -4.19 -46.06 -15.82
CA SER A 296 -5.07 -47.05 -15.20
C SER A 296 -4.38 -47.73 -14.01
N THR A 297 -3.13 -48.16 -14.18
CA THR A 297 -2.41 -48.82 -13.09
C THR A 297 -1.97 -47.84 -12.00
N ASN A 298 -1.59 -46.60 -12.36
CA ASN A 298 -1.28 -45.56 -11.38
C ASN A 298 -2.50 -45.27 -10.48
N ASP A 299 -3.70 -45.21 -11.07
CA ASP A 299 -4.93 -44.98 -10.32
C ASP A 299 -5.23 -46.16 -9.38
N GLN A 300 -5.04 -47.41 -9.81
CA GLN A 300 -5.17 -48.59 -8.94
C GLN A 300 -4.21 -48.55 -7.75
N LEU A 301 -2.95 -48.17 -7.97
CA LEU A 301 -1.96 -48.01 -6.91
C LEU A 301 -2.39 -46.94 -5.91
N ILE A 302 -2.91 -45.81 -6.37
CA ILE A 302 -3.36 -44.73 -5.48
C ILE A 302 -4.61 -45.14 -4.71
N LEU A 303 -5.58 -45.79 -5.36
CA LEU A 303 -6.81 -46.25 -4.72
C LEU A 303 -6.52 -47.28 -3.62
N PHE A 304 -5.61 -48.22 -3.87
CA PHE A 304 -5.15 -49.14 -2.83
C PHE A 304 -4.49 -48.41 -1.67
N ALA A 305 -3.65 -47.41 -1.96
CA ALA A 305 -3.01 -46.62 -0.91
C ALA A 305 -4.04 -45.86 -0.06
N LEU A 306 -5.07 -45.28 -0.68
CA LEU A 306 -6.17 -44.61 0.02
C LEU A 306 -6.93 -45.59 0.94
N ASP A 307 -7.22 -46.80 0.46
CA ASP A 307 -7.89 -47.83 1.25
C ASP A 307 -7.00 -48.32 2.41
N ALA A 308 -5.70 -48.51 2.16
CA ALA A 308 -4.72 -48.97 3.14
C ALA A 308 -4.39 -47.91 4.21
N CYS A 309 -4.39 -46.63 3.87
CA CYS A 309 -4.18 -45.51 4.81
C CYS A 309 -5.19 -45.49 5.96
N ARG A 310 -6.37 -46.09 5.78
CA ARG A 310 -7.37 -46.20 6.86
C ARG A 310 -6.92 -47.12 7.99
N ARG A 311 -5.96 -48.00 7.74
CA ARG A 311 -5.45 -49.02 8.66
C ARG A 311 -3.98 -48.83 9.03
N SER A 312 -3.24 -47.97 8.33
CA SER A 312 -1.81 -47.68 8.54
C SER A 312 -1.57 -46.19 8.72
N GLU A 313 -1.17 -45.79 9.93
CA GLU A 313 -0.86 -44.40 10.29
C GLU A 313 0.41 -43.89 9.58
N ASP A 314 1.42 -44.76 9.43
CA ASP A 314 2.66 -44.44 8.72
C ASP A 314 2.40 -44.12 7.24
N LEU A 315 1.57 -44.94 6.56
CA LEU A 315 1.21 -44.69 5.16
C LEU A 315 0.37 -43.41 5.03
N PHE A 316 -0.52 -43.15 6.00
CA PHE A 316 -1.33 -41.93 6.03
C PHE A 316 -0.45 -40.67 6.11
N HIS A 317 0.53 -40.63 7.01
CA HIS A 317 1.45 -39.50 7.12
C HIS A 317 2.32 -39.33 5.88
N LEU A 318 2.77 -40.45 5.29
CA LEU A 318 3.52 -40.43 4.05
C LEU A 318 2.70 -39.81 2.91
N MET A 319 1.50 -40.32 2.65
CA MET A 319 0.60 -39.80 1.61
C MET A 319 0.22 -38.34 1.82
N LYS A 320 -0.01 -37.93 3.07
CA LYS A 320 -0.35 -36.55 3.41
C LYS A 320 0.74 -35.54 2.99
N SER A 321 1.99 -35.96 3.02
CA SER A 321 3.16 -35.11 2.72
C SER A 321 3.68 -35.23 1.29
N THR A 322 3.24 -36.24 0.54
CA THR A 322 3.77 -36.54 -0.80
C THR A 322 2.78 -36.17 -1.89
N CYS A 323 3.28 -35.56 -2.96
CA CYS A 323 2.46 -35.16 -4.09
C CYS A 323 2.16 -36.38 -4.97
N CYS A 324 1.08 -37.07 -4.63
CA CYS A 324 0.71 -38.38 -5.18
C CYS A 324 -0.71 -38.44 -5.75
N ILE A 325 -1.49 -37.34 -5.67
CA ILE A 325 -2.86 -37.29 -6.19
C ILE A 325 -2.87 -36.63 -7.57
N PRO A 326 -3.29 -37.32 -8.64
CA PRO A 326 -3.36 -36.76 -9.99
C PRO A 326 -4.51 -35.74 -10.09
N THR A 327 -4.26 -34.63 -10.79
CA THR A 327 -5.25 -33.55 -10.97
C THR A 327 -5.52 -33.24 -12.43
N ALA A 328 -6.78 -32.97 -12.78
CA ALA A 328 -7.21 -32.67 -14.14
C ALA A 328 -6.79 -31.25 -14.56
N PRO A 329 -6.56 -30.98 -15.86
CA PRO A 329 -6.70 -31.90 -16.99
C PRO A 329 -5.40 -32.64 -17.34
N ASN A 330 -4.24 -32.13 -16.91
CA ASN A 330 -2.92 -32.60 -17.34
C ASN A 330 -2.35 -33.74 -16.49
N ARG A 331 -3.12 -34.22 -15.50
CA ARG A 331 -2.72 -35.28 -14.56
C ARG A 331 -1.46 -34.93 -13.77
N LEU A 332 -1.33 -33.66 -13.38
CA LEU A 332 -0.24 -33.23 -12.51
C LEU A 332 -0.45 -33.81 -11.11
N PHE A 333 0.58 -34.43 -10.55
CA PHE A 333 0.54 -34.95 -9.19
C PHE A 333 0.68 -33.83 -8.17
N ARG A 334 -0.31 -33.71 -7.28
CA ARG A 334 -0.33 -32.75 -6.19
C ARG A 334 -0.45 -33.42 -4.84
N CYS A 335 -0.05 -32.67 -3.83
CA CYS A 335 -0.20 -33.08 -2.44
C CYS A 335 -1.69 -32.95 -2.06
N PRO A 336 -2.24 -33.82 -1.19
CA PRO A 336 -3.67 -33.81 -0.89
C PRO A 336 -4.20 -32.45 -0.44
N ASN A 337 -3.43 -31.70 0.35
CA ASN A 337 -3.74 -30.35 0.82
C ASN A 337 -3.75 -29.26 -0.27
N GLU A 338 -3.34 -29.57 -1.49
CA GLU A 338 -3.45 -28.70 -2.66
C GLU A 338 -4.63 -29.10 -3.55
N THR A 339 -5.34 -30.19 -3.26
CA THR A 339 -6.47 -30.66 -4.07
C THR A 339 -7.80 -30.11 -3.55
N ILE A 340 -8.75 -29.91 -4.45
CA ILE A 340 -10.07 -29.33 -4.16
C ILE A 340 -11.16 -30.36 -4.46
N ASP A 341 -12.14 -30.46 -3.55
CA ASP A 341 -13.39 -31.15 -3.83
C ASP A 341 -14.25 -30.32 -4.79
N ARG A 342 -14.49 -30.88 -5.98
CA ARG A 342 -15.33 -30.25 -7.03
C ARG A 342 -16.74 -29.95 -6.56
N ASN A 343 -17.30 -30.78 -5.68
CA ASN A 343 -18.65 -30.64 -5.15
C ASN A 343 -18.69 -29.95 -3.78
N GLY A 344 -17.52 -29.55 -3.26
CA GLY A 344 -17.37 -28.85 -1.99
C GLY A 344 -17.78 -27.37 -2.06
N LEU A 345 -17.75 -26.69 -0.91
CA LEU A 345 -18.10 -25.26 -0.79
C LEU A 345 -17.18 -24.36 -1.62
N VAL A 346 -15.90 -24.73 -1.75
CA VAL A 346 -14.88 -23.96 -2.47
C VAL A 346 -14.69 -24.41 -3.91
N GLY A 347 -15.25 -25.56 -4.30
CA GLY A 347 -15.15 -26.11 -5.66
C GLY A 347 -15.49 -25.09 -6.75
N PRO A 348 -16.58 -24.31 -6.64
CA PRO A 348 -16.95 -23.30 -7.64
C PRO A 348 -15.89 -22.20 -7.89
N LEU A 349 -14.92 -21.99 -6.98
CA LEU A 349 -13.84 -21.01 -7.13
C LEU A 349 -12.70 -21.46 -8.05
N PHE A 350 -12.71 -22.74 -8.44
CA PHE A 350 -11.68 -23.35 -9.25
C PHE A 350 -12.28 -23.87 -10.58
N GLU A 351 -11.49 -23.78 -11.63
CA GLU A 351 -11.76 -24.40 -12.92
C GLU A 351 -10.91 -25.65 -13.09
N VAL A 352 -11.27 -26.49 -14.06
CA VAL A 352 -10.49 -27.68 -14.39
C VAL A 352 -9.05 -27.30 -14.72
N ASN A 353 -8.84 -26.21 -15.47
CA ASN A 353 -7.52 -25.72 -15.85
C ASN A 353 -6.68 -25.20 -14.67
N ASP A 354 -7.25 -25.03 -13.47
CA ASP A 354 -6.45 -24.70 -12.29
C ASP A 354 -5.60 -25.88 -11.81
N GLU A 355 -5.81 -27.11 -12.31
CA GLU A 355 -5.06 -28.30 -11.90
C GLU A 355 -5.16 -28.56 -10.39
N ARG A 356 -6.40 -28.61 -9.90
CA ARG A 356 -6.70 -28.79 -8.47
C ARG A 356 -7.73 -29.88 -8.20
N PHE A 357 -8.57 -30.23 -9.19
CA PHE A 357 -9.55 -31.29 -9.05
C PHE A 357 -8.91 -32.66 -9.28
N VAL A 358 -9.21 -33.61 -8.41
CA VAL A 358 -8.75 -35.00 -8.52
C VAL A 358 -9.20 -35.62 -9.85
N ASP A 359 -8.29 -36.29 -10.54
CA ASP A 359 -8.50 -36.94 -11.83
C ASP A 359 -8.13 -38.42 -11.77
N LEU A 360 -9.03 -39.24 -11.24
CA LEU A 360 -8.89 -40.70 -11.20
C LEU A 360 -9.86 -41.32 -12.22
N THR A 361 -9.35 -42.25 -13.03
CA THR A 361 -10.07 -42.87 -14.15
C THR A 361 -11.10 -43.92 -13.72
N ASP A 362 -10.94 -44.52 -12.53
CA ASP A 362 -11.90 -45.50 -11.99
C ASP A 362 -13.11 -44.78 -11.38
N VAL A 363 -14.30 -45.08 -11.91
CA VAL A 363 -15.59 -44.54 -11.46
C VAL A 363 -15.83 -44.72 -9.95
N ARG A 364 -15.15 -45.67 -9.29
CA ARG A 364 -15.28 -45.97 -7.85
C ARG A 364 -14.40 -45.10 -6.94
N TYR A 365 -13.68 -44.10 -7.46
CA TYR A 365 -12.89 -43.22 -6.58
C TYR A 365 -13.77 -42.35 -5.67
N ASP A 366 -15.00 -42.06 -6.11
CA ASP A 366 -15.96 -41.16 -5.46
C ASP A 366 -16.77 -41.81 -4.31
N THR A 367 -16.44 -43.06 -3.94
CA THR A 367 -17.06 -43.70 -2.78
C THR A 367 -16.86 -42.84 -1.52
N GLN A 368 -17.88 -42.80 -0.66
CA GLN A 368 -17.86 -41.99 0.55
C GLN A 368 -16.62 -42.27 1.42
N GLU A 369 -16.22 -43.54 1.54
CA GLU A 369 -15.07 -43.93 2.36
C GLU A 369 -13.73 -43.37 1.84
N ARG A 370 -13.54 -43.30 0.52
CA ARG A 370 -12.32 -42.78 -0.11
C ARG A 370 -12.29 -41.26 -0.12
N LEU A 371 -13.44 -40.62 -0.31
CA LEU A 371 -13.57 -39.18 -0.13
C LEU A 371 -13.25 -38.78 1.33
N ASP A 372 -13.75 -39.54 2.31
CA ASP A 372 -13.42 -39.33 3.72
C ASP A 372 -11.92 -39.50 4.00
N ALA A 373 -11.26 -40.46 3.35
CA ALA A 373 -9.81 -40.61 3.42
C ALA A 373 -9.07 -39.38 2.83
N LEU A 374 -9.48 -38.92 1.65
CA LEU A 374 -8.92 -37.72 1.00
C LEU A 374 -9.10 -36.45 1.85
N TYR A 375 -10.27 -36.26 2.47
CA TYR A 375 -10.50 -35.14 3.39
C TYR A 375 -9.57 -35.19 4.59
N LYS A 376 -9.38 -36.38 5.19
CA LYS A 376 -8.43 -36.56 6.31
C LYS A 376 -6.98 -36.30 5.88
N LEU A 377 -6.62 -36.69 4.66
CA LEU A 377 -5.30 -36.41 4.08
C LEU A 377 -5.09 -34.92 3.79
N GLY A 378 -6.16 -34.15 3.59
CA GLY A 378 -6.12 -32.69 3.48
C GLY A 378 -6.84 -32.10 2.27
N MET A 379 -7.52 -32.91 1.45
CA MET A 379 -8.32 -32.39 0.33
C MET A 379 -9.31 -31.35 0.82
N ILE A 380 -9.31 -30.19 0.18
CA ILE A 380 -10.04 -29.03 0.69
C ILE A 380 -11.48 -29.08 0.20
N LYS A 381 -12.41 -29.10 1.16
CA LYS A 381 -13.85 -29.06 0.92
C LYS A 381 -14.50 -27.73 1.31
N GLY A 382 -13.98 -27.09 2.36
CA GLY A 382 -14.67 -26.00 3.05
C GLY A 382 -13.88 -24.69 3.11
N GLU A 383 -12.68 -24.72 3.68
CA GLU A 383 -11.90 -23.52 3.99
C GLU A 383 -10.57 -23.54 3.24
N LEU A 384 -10.29 -22.45 2.53
CA LEU A 384 -9.03 -22.21 1.85
C LEU A 384 -8.00 -21.63 2.84
N SER A 385 -6.73 -22.01 2.66
CA SER A 385 -5.61 -21.32 3.30
C SER A 385 -5.49 -19.87 2.79
N ASP A 386 -4.93 -18.98 3.62
CA ASP A 386 -4.70 -17.56 3.27
C ASP A 386 -4.02 -17.41 1.89
N LYS A 387 -2.98 -18.22 1.63
CA LYS A 387 -2.26 -18.23 0.35
C LYS A 387 -3.17 -18.57 -0.84
N MET A 388 -4.12 -19.50 -0.67
CA MET A 388 -5.07 -19.86 -1.72
C MET A 388 -6.15 -18.79 -1.90
N VAL A 389 -6.61 -18.15 -0.82
CA VAL A 389 -7.55 -17.01 -0.91
C VAL A 389 -6.93 -15.89 -1.76
N ILE A 390 -5.67 -15.54 -1.50
CA ILE A 390 -4.90 -14.54 -2.25
C ILE A 390 -4.71 -14.97 -3.72
N ASP A 391 -4.34 -16.22 -3.98
CA ASP A 391 -4.20 -16.75 -5.34
C ASP A 391 -5.52 -16.66 -6.14
N ARG A 392 -6.65 -16.99 -5.49
CA ARG A 392 -7.98 -16.88 -6.10
C ARG A 392 -8.35 -15.43 -6.42
N ALA A 393 -8.06 -14.48 -5.53
CA ALA A 393 -8.25 -13.05 -5.79
C ALA A 393 -7.45 -12.59 -7.03
N HIS A 394 -6.16 -12.93 -7.10
CA HIS A 394 -5.31 -12.60 -8.25
C HIS A 394 -5.78 -13.24 -9.57
N SER A 395 -6.38 -14.43 -9.50
CA SER A 395 -6.85 -15.14 -10.69
C SER A 395 -7.96 -14.39 -11.44
N ILE A 396 -8.75 -13.54 -10.75
CA ILE A 396 -9.85 -12.78 -11.34
C ILE A 396 -9.32 -11.77 -12.37
N GLN A 397 -8.32 -10.96 -12.00
CA GLN A 397 -7.70 -10.02 -12.94
C GLN A 397 -6.99 -10.74 -14.10
N LYS A 398 -6.33 -11.87 -13.82
CA LYS A 398 -5.67 -12.67 -14.87
C LYS A 398 -6.68 -13.19 -15.89
N LEU A 399 -7.84 -13.66 -15.43
CA LEU A 399 -8.94 -14.09 -16.28
C LEU A 399 -9.57 -12.92 -17.04
N ALA A 400 -9.71 -11.74 -16.42
CA ALA A 400 -10.36 -10.59 -17.06
C ALA A 400 -9.66 -10.17 -18.37
N ASN A 401 -8.35 -10.43 -18.48
CA ASN A 401 -7.55 -10.14 -19.68
C ASN A 401 -7.85 -11.10 -20.84
N THR A 402 -8.48 -12.25 -20.60
CA THR A 402 -8.77 -13.28 -21.62
C THR A 402 -10.26 -13.56 -21.79
N ASP A 403 -11.03 -13.59 -20.71
CA ASP A 403 -12.47 -13.83 -20.69
C ASP A 403 -13.16 -13.10 -19.51
N LEU A 404 -13.79 -11.97 -19.83
CA LEU A 404 -14.46 -11.11 -18.86
C LEU A 404 -15.68 -11.79 -18.20
N PRO A 405 -16.62 -12.43 -18.92
CA PRO A 405 -17.73 -13.16 -18.30
C PRO A 405 -17.27 -14.20 -17.27
N ARG A 406 -16.21 -14.96 -17.56
CA ARG A 406 -15.65 -15.94 -16.62
C ARG A 406 -15.00 -15.26 -15.40
N ALA A 407 -14.30 -14.15 -15.60
CA ALA A 407 -13.73 -13.38 -14.50
C ALA A 407 -14.81 -12.84 -13.55
N LEU A 408 -15.93 -12.34 -14.08
CA LEU A 408 -17.07 -11.86 -13.29
C LEU A 408 -17.73 -13.00 -12.51
N ASP A 409 -17.98 -14.15 -13.14
CA ASP A 409 -18.52 -15.33 -12.44
C ASP A 409 -17.60 -15.77 -11.28
N ARG A 410 -16.28 -15.79 -11.49
CA ARG A 410 -15.32 -16.08 -10.42
C ARG A 410 -15.33 -15.02 -9.33
N CYS A 411 -15.40 -13.73 -9.69
CA CYS A 411 -15.52 -12.63 -8.73
C CYS A 411 -16.75 -12.81 -7.83
N ILE A 412 -17.92 -13.06 -8.41
CA ILE A 412 -19.18 -13.28 -7.68
C ILE A 412 -19.02 -14.43 -6.68
N LYS A 413 -18.47 -15.57 -7.13
CA LYS A 413 -18.25 -16.74 -6.27
C LYS A 413 -17.21 -16.45 -5.18
N PHE A 414 -16.13 -15.76 -5.51
CA PHE A 414 -15.06 -15.39 -4.57
C PHE A 414 -15.58 -14.46 -3.49
N VAL A 415 -16.27 -13.37 -3.87
CA VAL A 415 -16.89 -12.43 -2.94
C VAL A 415 -17.91 -13.15 -2.05
N SER A 416 -18.71 -14.06 -2.60
CA SER A 416 -19.64 -14.88 -1.81
C SER A 416 -18.92 -15.75 -0.77
N TYR A 417 -17.76 -16.32 -1.13
CA TYR A 417 -16.96 -17.13 -0.22
C TYR A 417 -16.36 -16.29 0.91
N ILE A 418 -15.69 -15.17 0.59
CA ILE A 418 -15.09 -14.31 1.61
C ILE A 418 -16.14 -13.65 2.52
N TYR A 419 -17.35 -13.40 2.01
CA TYR A 419 -18.48 -12.94 2.82
C TYR A 419 -18.94 -14.01 3.82
N LYS A 420 -19.08 -15.27 3.39
CA LYS A 420 -19.41 -16.39 4.29
C LYS A 420 -18.32 -16.65 5.33
N GLN A 421 -17.06 -16.40 4.98
CA GLN A 421 -15.90 -16.57 5.85
C GLN A 421 -15.46 -15.28 6.57
N ARG A 422 -16.33 -14.25 6.59
CA ARG A 422 -16.05 -12.92 7.16
C ARG A 422 -15.51 -12.99 8.60
N ALA A 423 -16.04 -13.89 9.43
CA ALA A 423 -15.61 -14.05 10.82
C ALA A 423 -14.14 -14.49 10.97
N ASN A 424 -13.60 -15.19 9.97
CA ASN A 424 -12.22 -15.66 9.97
C ASN A 424 -11.28 -14.70 9.21
N ILE A 425 -11.76 -14.10 8.12
CA ILE A 425 -10.94 -13.26 7.24
C ILE A 425 -10.78 -11.83 7.78
N MET A 426 -11.86 -11.19 8.25
CA MET A 426 -11.79 -9.77 8.65
C MET A 426 -10.84 -9.51 9.84
N PRO A 427 -10.76 -10.37 10.86
CA PRO A 427 -9.80 -10.16 11.96
C PRO A 427 -8.33 -10.39 11.59
N ASN A 428 -8.05 -11.04 10.44
CA ASN A 428 -6.69 -11.32 9.98
C ASN A 428 -6.13 -10.11 9.22
N GLU A 429 -5.49 -9.19 9.94
CA GLU A 429 -4.97 -7.93 9.39
C GLU A 429 -4.02 -8.14 8.19
N LYS A 430 -3.18 -9.19 8.23
CA LYS A 430 -2.24 -9.48 7.16
C LYS A 430 -2.97 -9.88 5.88
N LEU A 431 -3.88 -10.85 5.97
CA LEU A 431 -4.68 -11.30 4.83
C LEU A 431 -5.57 -10.17 4.29
N LEU A 432 -6.18 -9.38 5.17
CA LEU A 432 -7.05 -8.28 4.78
C LEU A 432 -6.28 -7.19 4.03
N THR A 433 -5.09 -6.81 4.52
CA THR A 433 -4.21 -5.83 3.86
C THR A 433 -3.80 -6.29 2.46
N GLU A 434 -3.46 -7.58 2.32
CA GLU A 434 -3.14 -8.16 1.00
C GLU A 434 -4.37 -8.13 0.07
N LEU A 435 -5.55 -8.54 0.54
CA LEU A 435 -6.78 -8.49 -0.26
C LEU A 435 -7.15 -7.06 -0.68
N GLN A 436 -7.02 -6.09 0.22
CA GLN A 436 -7.26 -4.67 -0.06
C GLN A 436 -6.41 -4.11 -1.20
N ALA A 437 -5.25 -4.74 -1.48
CA ALA A 437 -4.31 -4.34 -2.52
C ALA A 437 -4.45 -5.13 -3.84
N ILE A 438 -5.38 -6.10 -3.93
CA ILE A 438 -5.56 -6.94 -5.13
C ILE A 438 -6.77 -6.47 -5.95
N LYS A 439 -6.59 -6.39 -7.27
CA LYS A 439 -7.66 -6.05 -8.22
C LYS A 439 -8.59 -7.22 -8.43
N PHE A 440 -9.72 -7.24 -7.72
CA PHE A 440 -10.72 -8.30 -7.88
C PHE A 440 -12.17 -7.81 -7.78
N LEU A 441 -12.42 -6.56 -7.39
CA LEU A 441 -13.76 -6.00 -7.32
C LEU A 441 -14.11 -5.29 -8.65
N PRO A 442 -15.34 -5.46 -9.15
CA PRO A 442 -15.73 -4.94 -10.47
C PRO A 442 -15.91 -3.42 -10.41
N VAL A 443 -15.48 -2.73 -11.47
CA VAL A 443 -15.62 -1.27 -11.59
C VAL A 443 -16.86 -0.93 -12.40
N LYS A 444 -17.60 0.10 -11.96
CA LYS A 444 -18.79 0.59 -12.66
C LYS A 444 -18.41 1.18 -14.01
N THR A 445 -19.04 0.68 -15.07
CA THR A 445 -18.83 1.18 -16.43
C THR A 445 -19.52 2.53 -16.64
N ARG A 446 -18.95 3.37 -17.50
CA ARG A 446 -19.53 4.66 -17.88
C ARG A 446 -20.96 4.49 -18.40
N PRO A 447 -21.96 5.20 -17.84
CA PRO A 447 -23.32 5.21 -18.38
C PRO A 447 -23.34 5.73 -19.81
N ARG A 448 -24.19 5.15 -20.69
CA ARG A 448 -24.26 5.54 -22.12
C ARG A 448 -24.56 7.02 -22.36
N HIS A 449 -25.29 7.65 -21.45
CA HIS A 449 -25.69 9.06 -21.54
C HIS A 449 -24.67 10.00 -20.87
N TRP A 450 -23.60 9.46 -20.28
CA TRP A 450 -22.59 10.23 -19.55
C TRP A 450 -21.39 10.51 -20.45
N LYS A 451 -21.29 11.73 -20.98
CA LYS A 451 -20.22 12.16 -21.89
C LYS A 451 -19.04 12.87 -21.20
N ILE A 452 -19.08 12.94 -19.86
CA ILE A 452 -18.00 13.52 -19.05
C ILE A 452 -16.92 12.45 -18.85
N LYS A 453 -15.69 12.88 -18.58
CA LYS A 453 -14.59 11.99 -18.14
C LYS A 453 -15.11 11.04 -17.03
N TRP A 454 -14.70 9.78 -17.09
CA TRP A 454 -15.12 8.74 -16.14
C TRP A 454 -13.90 8.16 -15.44
N GLY A 455 -13.92 8.10 -14.10
CA GLY A 455 -12.81 7.58 -13.30
C GLY A 455 -12.60 6.07 -13.44
N GLY A 456 -13.59 5.36 -13.96
CA GLY A 456 -13.49 3.95 -14.34
C GLY A 456 -12.82 3.71 -15.71
N GLU A 457 -12.17 4.69 -16.32
CA GLU A 457 -11.47 4.58 -17.61
C GLU A 457 -10.01 5.07 -17.51
N LYS A 458 -9.11 4.46 -18.28
CA LYS A 458 -7.70 4.90 -18.42
C LYS A 458 -7.37 5.24 -19.87
N LEU A 459 -6.52 6.24 -20.05
CA LEU A 459 -5.95 6.62 -21.34
C LEU A 459 -4.87 5.62 -21.76
N GLU A 460 -4.86 5.18 -23.02
CA GLU A 460 -3.73 4.43 -23.58
C GLU A 460 -2.45 5.30 -23.55
N LEU A 461 -1.36 4.73 -23.01
CA LEU A 461 -0.05 5.40 -22.87
C LEU A 461 0.75 5.46 -24.19
N THR A 462 0.09 5.41 -25.34
CA THR A 462 0.80 5.62 -26.63
C THR A 462 1.06 7.10 -26.81
N GLU A 463 2.36 7.45 -26.81
CA GLU A 463 2.93 8.79 -26.92
C GLU A 463 2.28 9.64 -28.03
N GLN A 464 1.48 10.64 -27.63
CA GLN A 464 1.30 11.98 -28.22
C GLN A 464 -0.09 12.54 -27.87
N ALA A 465 -0.20 13.14 -26.69
CA ALA A 465 -1.42 13.77 -26.23
C ALA A 465 -1.61 15.16 -26.87
N CYS A 466 -2.25 15.20 -28.06
CA CYS A 466 -2.93 16.39 -28.60
C CYS A 466 -3.94 16.01 -29.70
N SER A 467 -5.06 15.38 -29.33
CA SER A 467 -6.41 15.48 -29.93
C SER A 467 -7.23 14.22 -29.57
N LYS A 468 -8.41 14.42 -29.00
CA LYS A 468 -9.20 13.40 -28.28
C LYS A 468 -10.21 12.71 -29.20
N ASN A 469 -10.27 11.38 -29.16
CA ASN A 469 -11.44 10.57 -29.58
C ASN A 469 -11.89 9.66 -28.42
N GLU A 470 -13.20 9.39 -28.33
CA GLU A 470 -13.80 8.45 -27.35
C GLU A 470 -13.28 7.01 -27.50
N ASN A 471 -12.62 6.68 -28.62
CA ASN A 471 -12.16 5.35 -28.98
C ASN A 471 -10.81 4.94 -28.34
N ASP A 472 -10.14 5.85 -27.62
CA ASP A 472 -8.79 5.61 -27.05
C ASP A 472 -8.80 5.34 -25.52
N CYS A 473 -9.99 5.19 -24.92
CA CYS A 473 -10.16 4.91 -23.49
C CYS A 473 -10.36 3.41 -23.24
N ILE A 474 -9.53 2.81 -22.37
CA ILE A 474 -9.69 1.43 -21.92
C ILE A 474 -10.51 1.42 -20.61
N PRO A 475 -11.61 0.67 -20.52
CA PRO A 475 -12.37 0.54 -19.28
C PRO A 475 -11.56 -0.24 -18.23
N LEU A 476 -11.56 0.26 -16.99
CA LEU A 476 -11.14 -0.52 -15.84
C LEU A 476 -12.19 -1.58 -15.58
N LEU A 477 -11.79 -2.86 -15.64
CA LEU A 477 -12.69 -3.98 -15.41
C LEU A 477 -12.79 -4.34 -13.93
N PHE A 478 -11.62 -4.42 -13.26
CA PHE A 478 -11.49 -4.69 -11.83
C PHE A 478 -10.46 -3.76 -11.21
N GLU A 479 -10.65 -3.42 -9.94
CA GLU A 479 -9.73 -2.57 -9.18
C GLU A 479 -9.62 -3.03 -7.71
N CYS A 480 -8.58 -2.56 -7.03
CA CYS A 480 -8.35 -2.91 -5.63
C CYS A 480 -9.43 -2.29 -4.74
N PRO A 481 -9.93 -3.00 -3.70
CA PRO A 481 -10.91 -2.44 -2.77
C PRO A 481 -10.52 -1.06 -2.20
N SER A 482 -9.26 -0.89 -1.80
CA SER A 482 -8.71 0.37 -1.27
C SER A 482 -8.73 1.56 -2.24
N ASN A 483 -8.75 1.28 -3.54
CA ASN A 483 -8.81 2.29 -4.60
C ASN A 483 -10.23 2.51 -5.13
N LEU A 484 -11.23 1.83 -4.57
CA LEU A 484 -12.61 1.93 -4.99
C LEU A 484 -13.44 2.76 -4.02
N HIS A 485 -14.45 3.41 -4.59
CA HIS A 485 -15.47 4.15 -3.86
C HIS A 485 -16.82 3.45 -3.93
N ALA A 486 -17.64 3.60 -2.89
CA ALA A 486 -18.98 3.04 -2.84
C ALA A 486 -19.91 3.74 -3.84
N GLU A 487 -20.89 3.01 -4.38
CA GLU A 487 -21.86 3.56 -5.33
C GLU A 487 -22.75 4.67 -4.73
N SER A 488 -22.88 4.73 -3.40
CA SER A 488 -23.61 5.78 -2.69
C SER A 488 -23.01 7.19 -2.88
N ILE A 489 -21.72 7.28 -3.18
CA ILE A 489 -20.98 8.52 -3.38
C ILE A 489 -20.56 8.73 -4.83
N LEU A 490 -21.19 8.01 -5.77
CA LEU A 490 -20.89 8.04 -7.19
C LEU A 490 -20.70 9.48 -7.71
N GLU A 491 -21.67 10.36 -7.47
CA GLU A 491 -21.63 11.73 -7.99
C GLU A 491 -20.49 12.59 -7.42
N LEU A 492 -19.95 12.23 -6.26
CA LEU A 492 -18.89 12.98 -5.61
C LEU A 492 -17.51 12.73 -6.24
N VAL A 493 -17.32 11.59 -6.92
CA VAL A 493 -15.99 11.13 -7.36
C VAL A 493 -15.94 10.58 -8.79
N CYS A 494 -17.09 10.37 -9.46
CA CYS A 494 -17.21 9.59 -10.69
C CYS A 494 -16.33 10.03 -11.87
N SER A 495 -15.85 11.28 -11.92
CA SER A 495 -15.06 11.79 -13.05
C SER A 495 -13.56 11.57 -12.90
N LEU A 496 -13.12 11.21 -11.69
CA LEU A 496 -11.70 11.02 -11.36
C LEU A 496 -11.41 9.64 -10.78
N GLU A 497 -12.28 9.13 -9.91
CA GLU A 497 -12.05 7.89 -9.18
C GLU A 497 -12.94 6.74 -9.66
N ALA A 498 -12.44 5.52 -9.48
CA ALA A 498 -13.18 4.30 -9.79
C ALA A 498 -14.24 4.01 -8.72
N VAL A 499 -15.45 3.67 -9.17
CA VAL A 499 -16.58 3.35 -8.29
C VAL A 499 -16.93 1.88 -8.45
N LEU A 500 -17.24 1.22 -7.33
CA LEU A 500 -17.64 -0.18 -7.30
C LEU A 500 -18.92 -0.41 -8.11
N ASP A 501 -18.92 -1.40 -9.00
CA ASP A 501 -20.16 -1.87 -9.63
C ASP A 501 -20.91 -2.82 -8.68
N ARG A 502 -21.84 -2.27 -7.92
CA ARG A 502 -22.63 -3.07 -6.99
C ARG A 502 -23.53 -4.07 -7.69
N SER A 503 -23.96 -3.77 -8.91
CA SER A 503 -24.90 -4.61 -9.67
C SER A 503 -24.28 -5.93 -10.15
N SER A 504 -22.95 -5.96 -10.27
CA SER A 504 -22.17 -7.15 -10.62
C SER A 504 -21.83 -8.05 -9.43
N LEU A 505 -22.16 -7.66 -8.20
CA LEU A 505 -21.88 -8.44 -6.99
C LEU A 505 -23.09 -9.29 -6.55
N PRO A 506 -22.87 -10.38 -5.77
CA PRO A 506 -23.94 -11.19 -5.20
C PRO A 506 -24.97 -10.38 -4.42
N TYR A 507 -26.26 -10.72 -4.59
CA TYR A 507 -27.34 -10.15 -3.79
C TYR A 507 -27.20 -10.53 -2.31
N GLY A 508 -27.50 -9.60 -1.41
CA GLY A 508 -27.52 -9.84 0.05
C GLY A 508 -26.21 -9.55 0.80
N ILE A 509 -25.13 -9.18 0.10
CA ILE A 509 -23.93 -8.64 0.77
C ILE A 509 -24.33 -7.34 1.50
N ASP A 510 -23.87 -7.09 2.71
CA ASP A 510 -24.13 -5.82 3.40
C ASP A 510 -23.07 -4.75 3.08
N HIS A 511 -23.42 -3.48 3.30
CA HIS A 511 -22.51 -2.34 3.06
C HIS A 511 -21.30 -2.37 4.02
N GLN A 512 -21.51 -2.81 5.26
CA GLN A 512 -20.46 -2.87 6.28
C GLN A 512 -19.30 -3.80 5.86
N PHE A 513 -19.61 -4.94 5.25
CA PHE A 513 -18.61 -5.85 4.72
C PHE A 513 -17.77 -5.22 3.59
N ILE A 514 -18.40 -4.46 2.69
CA ILE A 514 -17.70 -3.78 1.60
C ILE A 514 -16.75 -2.70 2.14
N LYS A 515 -17.19 -1.99 3.20
CA LYS A 515 -16.36 -1.03 3.93
C LYS A 515 -15.17 -1.70 4.63
N GLU A 516 -15.40 -2.84 5.30
CA GLU A 516 -14.34 -3.64 5.94
C GLU A 516 -13.31 -4.15 4.92
N LEU A 517 -13.75 -4.49 3.72
CA LEU A 517 -12.86 -4.83 2.60
C LEU A 517 -12.02 -3.65 2.10
N GLY A 518 -12.26 -2.42 2.55
CA GLY A 518 -11.46 -1.24 2.21
C GLY A 518 -12.07 -0.31 1.14
N VAL A 519 -13.28 -0.59 0.65
CA VAL A 519 -13.98 0.33 -0.26
C VAL A 519 -14.39 1.59 0.50
N ARG A 520 -13.99 2.75 -0.02
CA ARG A 520 -14.20 4.04 0.63
C ARG A 520 -15.65 4.50 0.51
N GLU A 521 -16.24 4.83 1.65
CA GLU A 521 -17.54 5.50 1.73
C GLU A 521 -17.37 7.02 1.90
N GLU A 522 -18.45 7.73 2.16
CA GLU A 522 -18.48 9.19 2.28
C GLU A 522 -17.49 9.75 3.32
N ASP A 523 -17.24 9.02 4.42
CA ASP A 523 -16.29 9.40 5.48
C ASP A 523 -14.81 9.24 5.08
N GLY A 524 -14.51 8.45 4.04
CA GLY A 524 -13.16 8.19 3.56
C GLY A 524 -12.73 9.07 2.37
N VAL A 525 -13.56 10.02 1.93
CA VAL A 525 -13.25 10.90 0.78
C VAL A 525 -12.80 12.27 1.28
N ASP A 526 -11.60 12.68 0.90
CA ASP A 526 -11.12 14.02 1.20
C ASP A 526 -11.87 15.09 0.38
N LEU A 527 -12.01 16.28 0.98
CA LEU A 527 -12.70 17.41 0.37
C LEU A 527 -12.08 17.83 -0.98
N LYS A 528 -10.75 17.71 -1.11
CA LYS A 528 -10.01 18.07 -2.32
C LYS A 528 -10.44 17.22 -3.51
N THR A 529 -10.61 15.92 -3.33
CA THR A 529 -11.03 14.96 -4.36
C THR A 529 -12.42 15.32 -4.89
N VAL A 530 -13.34 15.69 -3.99
CA VAL A 530 -14.70 16.14 -4.39
C VAL A 530 -14.64 17.44 -5.18
N LEU A 531 -13.82 18.40 -4.77
CA LEU A 531 -13.63 19.67 -5.49
C LEU A 531 -12.93 19.48 -6.84
N ASP A 532 -11.93 18.61 -6.93
CA ASP A 532 -11.25 18.25 -8.17
C ASP A 532 -12.21 17.53 -9.14
N ASN A 533 -13.10 16.67 -8.63
CA ASN A 533 -14.16 16.04 -9.42
C ASN A 533 -15.12 17.11 -9.97
N LEU A 534 -15.61 18.02 -9.13
CA LEU A 534 -16.49 19.12 -9.56
C LEU A 534 -15.80 19.99 -10.63
N LYS A 535 -14.56 20.40 -10.38
CA LYS A 535 -13.74 21.17 -11.33
C LYS A 535 -13.58 20.46 -12.67
N THR A 536 -13.36 19.16 -12.65
CA THR A 536 -13.24 18.33 -13.87
C THR A 536 -14.55 18.30 -14.64
N ILE A 537 -15.69 18.13 -13.95
CA ILE A 537 -17.03 18.20 -14.54
C ILE A 537 -17.26 19.57 -15.20
N CYS A 538 -16.99 20.66 -14.48
CA CYS A 538 -17.22 22.02 -14.99
C CYS A 538 -16.44 22.31 -16.27
N ARG A 539 -15.17 21.92 -16.32
CA ARG A 539 -14.28 22.16 -17.49
C ARG A 539 -14.73 21.43 -18.75
N CYS A 540 -15.50 20.35 -18.63
CA CYS A 540 -16.05 19.67 -19.80
C CYS A 540 -17.08 20.52 -20.57
N PHE A 541 -17.65 21.57 -19.96
CA PHE A 541 -18.75 22.36 -20.53
C PHE A 541 -18.42 23.85 -20.74
N ASP A 542 -17.16 24.25 -20.61
CA ASP A 542 -16.74 25.67 -20.67
C ASP A 542 -17.04 26.36 -22.02
N ASP A 543 -16.98 25.62 -23.15
CA ASP A 543 -17.06 26.21 -24.50
C ASP A 543 -18.44 26.10 -25.18
N LYS A 544 -19.18 25.01 -24.97
CA LYS A 544 -20.42 24.71 -25.73
C LYS A 544 -21.69 24.63 -24.88
N GLY A 545 -21.56 24.61 -23.54
CA GLY A 545 -22.67 24.34 -22.63
C GLY A 545 -23.23 22.92 -22.77
N PRO A 546 -24.02 22.43 -21.80
CA PRO A 546 -24.68 21.13 -21.89
C PRO A 546 -25.86 21.15 -22.87
N ASP A 547 -26.11 20.03 -23.56
CA ASP A 547 -27.38 19.79 -24.24
C ASP A 547 -28.54 19.53 -23.25
N ALA A 548 -29.77 19.39 -23.75
CA ALA A 548 -30.96 19.26 -22.89
C ALA A 548 -30.96 17.99 -22.02
N ASP A 549 -30.41 16.88 -22.53
CA ASP A 549 -30.34 15.60 -21.80
C ASP A 549 -29.18 15.62 -20.80
N GLU A 550 -28.07 16.27 -21.16
CA GLU A 550 -26.91 16.48 -20.28
C GLU A 550 -27.23 17.40 -19.10
N LEU A 551 -28.10 18.40 -19.29
CA LEU A 551 -28.44 19.38 -18.26
C LEU A 551 -29.11 18.74 -17.04
N ASP A 552 -30.08 17.83 -17.23
CA ASP A 552 -30.78 17.15 -16.12
C ASP A 552 -29.82 16.28 -15.29
N ILE A 553 -28.91 15.58 -15.99
CA ILE A 553 -27.88 14.76 -15.35
C ILE A 553 -26.92 15.66 -14.55
N LEU A 554 -26.47 16.75 -15.15
CA LEU A 554 -25.55 17.71 -14.55
C LEU A 554 -26.17 18.39 -13.32
N ASP A 555 -27.43 18.81 -13.39
CA ASP A 555 -28.18 19.39 -12.27
C ASP A 555 -28.25 18.40 -11.10
N LYS A 556 -28.57 17.13 -11.36
CA LYS A 556 -28.63 16.09 -10.32
C LYS A 556 -27.27 15.85 -9.66
N THR A 557 -26.21 15.73 -10.46
CA THR A 557 -24.84 15.48 -9.97
C THR A 557 -24.31 16.67 -9.17
N THR A 558 -24.38 17.88 -9.74
CA THR A 558 -23.90 19.10 -9.07
C THR A 558 -24.67 19.36 -7.78
N MET A 559 -25.99 19.16 -7.77
CA MET A 559 -26.80 19.33 -6.56
C MET A 559 -26.42 18.34 -5.44
N LYS A 560 -26.05 17.09 -5.78
CA LYS A 560 -25.53 16.14 -4.78
C LYS A 560 -24.18 16.60 -4.22
N ILE A 561 -23.28 17.10 -5.07
CA ILE A 561 -22.00 17.67 -4.64
C ILE A 561 -22.24 18.90 -3.73
N TYR A 562 -23.11 19.83 -4.11
CA TYR A 562 -23.43 21.02 -3.31
C TYR A 562 -24.03 20.68 -1.95
N LYS A 563 -24.91 19.66 -1.88
CA LYS A 563 -25.45 19.16 -0.61
C LYS A 563 -24.37 18.55 0.29
N TYR A 564 -23.40 17.83 -0.29
CA TYR A 564 -22.27 17.29 0.45
C TYR A 564 -21.40 18.43 1.03
N LEU A 565 -21.07 19.43 0.22
CA LEU A 565 -20.30 20.59 0.67
C LEU A 565 -21.04 21.40 1.76
N ASP A 566 -22.35 21.55 1.63
CA ASP A 566 -23.21 22.17 2.66
C ASP A 566 -23.18 21.37 3.98
N LYS A 567 -23.18 20.03 3.90
CA LYS A 567 -23.04 19.14 5.06
C LYS A 567 -21.66 19.29 5.73
N ILE A 568 -20.59 19.31 4.95
CA ILE A 568 -19.22 19.51 5.46
C ILE A 568 -19.08 20.85 6.19
N PHE A 569 -19.60 21.93 5.62
CA PHE A 569 -19.60 23.23 6.29
C PHE A 569 -20.36 23.15 7.63
N LYS A 570 -21.58 22.60 7.63
CA LYS A 570 -22.42 22.49 8.84
C LYS A 570 -21.79 21.63 9.95
N GLN A 571 -21.05 20.58 9.58
CA GLN A 571 -20.36 19.72 10.55
C GLN A 571 -19.19 20.42 11.24
N ASN A 572 -18.49 21.31 10.54
CA ASN A 572 -17.33 22.03 11.06
C ASN A 572 -17.66 23.44 11.56
N ALA A 573 -18.90 23.92 11.41
CA ALA A 573 -19.33 25.27 11.76
C ALA A 573 -19.18 25.65 13.25
N TYR A 574 -18.92 24.68 14.14
CA TYR A 574 -18.74 24.90 15.58
C TYR A 574 -17.28 24.74 16.05
N ASP A 575 -16.36 24.46 15.11
CA ASP A 575 -14.94 24.23 15.37
C ASP A 575 -14.13 25.15 14.45
N ASP A 576 -13.73 26.33 14.97
CA ASP A 576 -13.13 27.40 14.19
C ASP A 576 -11.84 26.96 13.48
N GLU A 577 -11.02 26.12 14.13
CA GLU A 577 -9.75 25.62 13.58
C GLU A 577 -10.01 24.70 12.37
N LYS A 578 -10.92 23.72 12.50
CA LYS A 578 -11.29 22.84 11.37
C LYS A 578 -12.01 23.58 10.26
N LEU A 579 -12.84 24.57 10.59
CA LEU A 579 -13.51 25.38 9.59
C LEU A 579 -12.51 26.19 8.78
N GLU A 580 -11.48 26.75 9.41
CA GLU A 580 -10.40 27.48 8.73
C GLU A 580 -9.61 26.57 7.77
N GLU A 581 -9.28 25.34 8.18
CA GLU A 581 -8.65 24.33 7.30
C GLU A 581 -9.52 24.04 6.07
N VAL A 582 -10.82 23.81 6.27
CA VAL A 582 -11.79 23.55 5.19
C VAL A 582 -11.88 24.74 4.23
N LEU A 583 -11.95 25.97 4.77
CA LEU A 583 -12.00 27.20 3.96
C LEU A 583 -10.71 27.40 3.17
N GLN A 584 -9.55 27.06 3.74
CA GLN A 584 -8.26 27.16 3.04
C GLN A 584 -8.20 26.22 1.83
N VAL A 585 -8.72 24.99 1.95
CA VAL A 585 -8.81 24.05 0.82
C VAL A 585 -9.73 24.60 -0.28
N VAL A 586 -10.89 25.16 0.09
CA VAL A 586 -11.85 25.71 -0.88
C VAL A 586 -11.33 26.98 -1.56
N ALA A 587 -10.56 27.81 -0.85
CA ALA A 587 -9.99 29.05 -1.38
C ALA A 587 -9.13 28.81 -2.64
N ALA A 588 -8.47 27.64 -2.75
CA ALA A 588 -7.70 27.23 -3.92
C ALA A 588 -8.54 27.08 -5.21
N TYR A 589 -9.88 27.00 -5.09
CA TYR A 589 -10.81 26.86 -6.20
C TYR A 589 -11.65 28.12 -6.46
N SER A 590 -11.41 29.21 -5.74
CA SER A 590 -12.17 30.48 -5.84
C SER A 590 -12.21 31.08 -7.25
N GLY A 591 -11.17 30.85 -8.07
CA GLY A 591 -11.10 31.29 -9.46
C GLY A 591 -11.76 30.36 -10.49
N GLU A 592 -12.27 29.20 -10.10
CA GLU A 592 -12.90 28.23 -11.02
C GLU A 592 -14.42 28.49 -11.13
N LYS A 593 -15.02 28.16 -12.28
CA LYS A 593 -16.47 28.25 -12.48
C LYS A 593 -17.16 27.02 -11.89
N LEU A 594 -17.53 27.07 -10.62
CA LEU A 594 -18.02 25.90 -9.89
C LEU A 594 -19.56 25.82 -9.76
N ILE A 595 -20.25 26.94 -9.96
CA ILE A 595 -21.69 27.05 -9.67
C ILE A 595 -22.50 26.95 -10.94
N LEU A 596 -23.37 25.94 -11.05
CA LEU A 596 -24.28 25.79 -12.17
C LEU A 596 -25.52 26.68 -11.98
N LEU A 597 -25.74 27.62 -12.89
CA LEU A 597 -26.91 28.49 -12.92
C LEU A 597 -27.38 28.67 -14.36
N ASN A 598 -28.66 28.37 -14.63
CA ASN A 598 -29.28 28.49 -15.95
C ASN A 598 -28.47 27.82 -17.08
N GLY A 599 -27.94 26.61 -16.81
CA GLY A 599 -27.15 25.83 -17.78
C GLY A 599 -25.73 26.35 -18.04
N LYS A 600 -25.22 27.28 -17.22
CA LYS A 600 -23.85 27.78 -17.31
C LYS A 600 -23.13 27.68 -15.96
N PHE A 601 -21.85 27.35 -16.00
CA PHE A 601 -21.00 27.39 -14.83
C PHE A 601 -20.47 28.82 -14.60
N ILE A 602 -20.59 29.29 -13.35
CA ILE A 602 -20.29 30.65 -12.92
C ILE A 602 -19.29 30.59 -11.76
N GLN A 603 -18.39 31.57 -11.68
CA GLN A 603 -17.46 31.70 -10.56
C GLN A 603 -18.19 32.17 -9.29
N PRO A 604 -17.85 31.63 -8.10
CA PRO A 604 -18.48 32.04 -6.84
C PRO A 604 -18.43 33.55 -6.58
N CYS A 605 -17.32 34.22 -6.90
CA CYS A 605 -17.15 35.67 -6.68
C CYS A 605 -18.08 36.55 -7.53
N GLN A 606 -18.73 36.00 -8.56
CA GLN A 606 -19.69 36.71 -9.40
C GLN A 606 -21.13 36.61 -8.88
N LEU A 607 -21.37 35.80 -7.85
CA LEU A 607 -22.70 35.45 -7.36
C LEU A 607 -23.02 36.14 -6.04
N PHE A 608 -24.27 36.60 -5.91
CA PHE A 608 -24.78 37.23 -4.70
C PHE A 608 -26.18 36.69 -4.37
N LEU A 609 -26.48 36.50 -3.08
CA LEU A 609 -27.78 35.97 -2.65
C LEU A 609 -28.92 36.94 -3.00
N ASN A 610 -28.68 38.24 -2.86
CA ASN A 610 -29.61 39.30 -3.21
C ASN A 610 -28.90 40.30 -4.13
N LEU A 611 -29.27 40.31 -5.40
CA LEU A 611 -28.87 41.33 -6.37
C LEU A 611 -30.12 42.02 -6.91
N SER A 612 -30.12 43.36 -6.96
CA SER A 612 -31.32 44.12 -7.38
C SER A 612 -31.64 43.93 -8.85
N GLU A 613 -30.62 43.77 -9.70
CA GLU A 613 -30.77 43.58 -11.13
C GLU A 613 -29.82 42.47 -11.64
N ASP A 614 -30.26 41.74 -12.66
CA ASP A 614 -29.40 40.78 -13.35
C ASP A 614 -28.41 41.51 -14.29
N CYS A 615 -27.14 41.49 -13.89
CA CYS A 615 -26.01 42.11 -14.57
C CYS A 615 -25.14 41.07 -15.32
N SER A 616 -25.76 39.97 -15.76
CA SER A 616 -25.12 38.97 -16.62
C SER A 616 -24.42 39.62 -17.84
N PRO A 617 -23.21 39.19 -18.21
CA PRO A 617 -22.47 38.05 -17.68
C PRO A 617 -21.52 38.35 -16.51
N TYR A 618 -21.57 39.56 -15.94
CA TYR A 618 -20.57 40.04 -14.97
C TYR A 618 -20.93 39.70 -13.52
N LEU A 619 -22.15 40.03 -13.10
CA LEU A 619 -22.67 39.73 -11.76
C LEU A 619 -24.04 39.05 -11.87
N TYR A 620 -24.27 38.05 -11.03
CA TYR A 620 -25.46 37.21 -11.05
C TYR A 620 -26.15 37.21 -9.70
N GLY A 621 -27.47 37.40 -9.72
CA GLY A 621 -28.31 37.29 -8.53
C GLY A 621 -28.91 35.89 -8.41
N LEU A 622 -28.86 35.31 -7.21
CA LEU A 622 -29.50 34.03 -6.92
C LEU A 622 -30.99 34.17 -6.54
N ASN A 623 -31.59 35.35 -6.73
CA ASN A 623 -32.96 35.68 -6.32
C ASN A 623 -34.00 34.63 -6.79
N THR A 624 -33.82 34.10 -8.00
CA THR A 624 -34.70 33.10 -8.64
C THR A 624 -34.26 31.65 -8.42
N ALA A 625 -33.02 31.41 -7.97
CA ALA A 625 -32.45 30.08 -7.75
C ALA A 625 -32.75 29.54 -6.33
N VAL A 626 -34.04 29.34 -6.03
CA VAL A 626 -34.53 28.99 -4.69
C VAL A 626 -33.82 27.77 -4.10
N HIS A 627 -33.58 26.73 -4.92
CA HIS A 627 -32.92 25.49 -4.47
C HIS A 627 -31.51 25.74 -3.93
N LEU A 628 -30.70 26.53 -4.62
CA LEU A 628 -29.35 26.89 -4.19
C LEU A 628 -29.38 27.72 -2.89
N ARG A 629 -30.32 28.65 -2.75
CA ARG A 629 -30.47 29.48 -1.54
C ARG A 629 -30.79 28.68 -0.27
N THR A 630 -31.32 27.46 -0.40
CA THR A 630 -31.55 26.59 0.77
C THR A 630 -30.26 26.03 1.37
N LEU A 631 -29.17 25.96 0.58
CA LEU A 631 -27.87 25.41 0.97
C LEU A 631 -26.96 26.50 1.55
N LYS A 632 -27.37 27.10 2.68
CA LYS A 632 -26.66 28.24 3.29
C LYS A 632 -25.20 27.94 3.65
N GLY A 633 -24.90 26.73 4.11
CA GLY A 633 -23.55 26.33 4.47
C GLY A 633 -22.64 26.26 3.24
N PHE A 634 -23.14 25.70 2.14
CA PHE A 634 -22.42 25.69 0.87
C PHE A 634 -22.18 27.11 0.32
N MET A 635 -23.15 28.01 0.43
CA MET A 635 -22.98 29.41 0.00
C MET A 635 -21.87 30.11 0.76
N ASN A 636 -21.85 29.96 2.09
CA ASN A 636 -20.80 30.50 2.93
C ASN A 636 -19.44 29.87 2.61
N LEU A 637 -19.41 28.55 2.41
CA LEU A 637 -18.20 27.81 2.05
C LEU A 637 -17.58 28.31 0.74
N MET A 638 -18.40 28.62 -0.26
CA MET A 638 -17.97 29.15 -1.55
C MET A 638 -17.68 30.67 -1.54
N GLY A 639 -17.82 31.35 -0.40
CA GLY A 639 -17.61 32.80 -0.29
C GLY A 639 -18.68 33.64 -1.00
N ILE A 640 -19.89 33.10 -1.18
CA ILE A 640 -21.00 33.82 -1.82
C ILE A 640 -21.63 34.77 -0.81
N HIS A 641 -21.47 36.07 -1.04
CA HIS A 641 -21.93 37.11 -0.13
C HIS A 641 -23.43 37.41 -0.29
N GLU A 642 -24.05 37.94 0.78
CA GLU A 642 -25.47 38.27 0.77
C GLU A 642 -25.82 39.43 -0.17
N GLN A 643 -24.93 40.42 -0.24
CA GLN A 643 -25.08 41.65 -1.03
C GLN A 643 -23.74 41.97 -1.72
N CYS A 644 -23.81 42.65 -2.87
CA CYS A 644 -22.62 43.15 -3.56
C CYS A 644 -22.09 44.43 -2.88
N SER A 645 -20.76 44.58 -2.82
CA SER A 645 -20.09 45.74 -2.24
C SER A 645 -19.80 46.83 -3.27
N VAL A 646 -19.51 48.05 -2.78
CA VAL A 646 -19.07 49.17 -3.64
C VAL A 646 -17.78 48.79 -4.38
N GLU A 647 -16.79 48.29 -3.66
CA GLU A 647 -15.47 47.94 -4.20
C GLU A 647 -15.55 46.84 -5.28
N THR A 648 -16.30 45.76 -5.03
CA THR A 648 -16.48 44.67 -6.02
C THR A 648 -17.14 45.19 -7.30
N THR A 649 -18.16 46.04 -7.16
CA THR A 649 -18.84 46.62 -8.33
C THR A 649 -17.90 47.56 -9.11
N MET A 650 -17.09 48.36 -8.41
CA MET A 650 -16.08 49.23 -9.03
C MET A 650 -14.99 48.44 -9.78
N GLN A 651 -14.54 47.32 -9.24
CA GLN A 651 -13.59 46.43 -9.91
C GLN A 651 -14.16 45.85 -11.21
N VAL A 652 -15.42 45.40 -11.18
CA VAL A 652 -16.13 44.92 -12.39
C VAL A 652 -16.25 46.04 -13.42
N LEU A 653 -16.69 47.25 -13.03
CA LEU A 653 -16.80 48.40 -13.92
C LEU A 653 -15.44 48.78 -14.55
N SER A 654 -14.36 48.69 -13.77
CA SER A 654 -12.99 48.93 -14.22
C SER A 654 -12.53 47.85 -15.21
N SER A 655 -12.88 46.59 -15.00
CA SER A 655 -12.58 45.50 -15.96
C SER A 655 -13.26 45.70 -17.31
N ILE A 656 -14.50 46.23 -17.30
CA ILE A 656 -15.23 46.60 -18.52
C ILE A 656 -14.56 47.80 -19.18
N GLN A 657 -14.10 48.78 -18.40
CA GLN A 657 -13.36 49.93 -18.91
C GLN A 657 -12.11 49.51 -19.68
N VAL A 658 -11.29 48.60 -19.14
CA VAL A 658 -10.11 48.06 -19.82
C VAL A 658 -10.48 47.38 -21.14
N ARG A 659 -11.64 46.70 -21.21
CA ARG A 659 -12.10 46.03 -22.43
C ARG A 659 -12.51 47.01 -23.54
N TYR A 660 -13.00 48.19 -23.20
CA TYR A 660 -13.55 49.19 -24.15
C TYR A 660 -12.72 50.48 -24.21
N GLU A 661 -11.44 50.42 -23.85
CA GLU A 661 -10.53 51.53 -23.51
C GLU A 661 -10.49 52.74 -24.47
N SER A 662 -11.08 52.66 -25.67
CA SER A 662 -11.37 53.80 -26.56
C SER A 662 -12.47 53.54 -27.62
N ASN A 663 -13.26 52.46 -27.49
CA ASN A 663 -14.24 52.04 -28.51
C ASN A 663 -15.68 52.33 -28.08
N ASP A 664 -16.56 52.56 -29.04
CA ASP A 664 -18.01 52.69 -28.80
C ASP A 664 -18.55 51.37 -28.23
N MET A 665 -19.16 51.45 -27.05
CA MET A 665 -19.72 50.29 -26.38
C MET A 665 -21.09 49.96 -27.02
N PRO A 666 -21.36 48.70 -27.41
CA PRO A 666 -22.65 48.33 -28.01
C PRO A 666 -23.82 48.66 -27.07
N GLU A 667 -24.99 49.00 -27.63
CA GLU A 667 -26.17 49.42 -26.85
C GLU A 667 -26.57 48.40 -25.77
N ASP A 668 -26.46 47.10 -26.05
CA ASP A 668 -26.76 46.06 -25.05
C ASP A 668 -25.71 45.99 -23.93
N ALA A 669 -24.45 46.29 -24.22
CA ALA A 669 -23.41 46.43 -23.20
C ALA A 669 -23.60 47.70 -22.36
N VAL A 670 -24.05 48.81 -22.96
CA VAL A 670 -24.44 50.03 -22.23
C VAL A 670 -25.58 49.74 -21.26
N LYS A 671 -26.61 48.99 -21.68
CA LYS A 671 -27.70 48.58 -20.78
C LYS A 671 -27.17 47.83 -19.56
N VAL A 672 -26.32 46.83 -19.75
CA VAL A 672 -25.71 46.05 -18.64
C VAL A 672 -24.85 46.95 -17.75
N TYR A 673 -24.08 47.87 -18.34
CA TYR A 673 -23.27 48.84 -17.59
C TYR A 673 -24.13 49.73 -16.69
N VAL A 674 -25.27 50.22 -17.19
CA VAL A 674 -26.21 51.01 -16.38
C VAL A 674 -26.80 50.20 -15.23
N LYS A 675 -27.10 48.91 -15.44
CA LYS A 675 -27.53 48.04 -14.33
C LYS A 675 -26.45 47.93 -13.25
N LEU A 676 -25.18 47.77 -13.64
CA LEU A 676 -24.05 47.76 -12.71
C LEU A 676 -23.93 49.09 -11.95
N LEU A 677 -24.15 50.24 -12.59
CA LEU A 677 -24.18 51.54 -11.91
C LEU A 677 -25.32 51.64 -10.88
N ARG A 678 -26.49 51.04 -11.16
CA ARG A 678 -27.58 50.95 -10.16
C ARG A 678 -27.19 50.09 -8.96
N VAL A 679 -26.57 48.93 -9.21
CA VAL A 679 -26.02 48.07 -8.15
C VAL A 679 -24.99 48.83 -7.31
N LEU A 680 -24.11 49.62 -7.95
CA LEU A 680 -23.10 50.45 -7.28
C LEU A 680 -23.76 51.50 -6.37
N VAL A 681 -24.75 52.24 -6.88
CA VAL A 681 -25.46 53.26 -6.11
C VAL A 681 -26.17 52.64 -4.92
N GLN A 682 -26.85 51.51 -5.12
CA GLN A 682 -27.54 50.80 -4.03
C GLN A 682 -26.56 50.22 -2.99
N ALA A 683 -25.39 49.74 -3.41
CA ALA A 683 -24.34 49.35 -2.48
C ALA A 683 -23.86 50.56 -1.66
N ASN A 684 -23.70 51.70 -2.31
CA ASN A 684 -23.27 52.93 -1.64
C ASN A 684 -24.32 53.51 -0.69
N GLU A 685 -25.63 53.31 -0.93
CA GLU A 685 -26.66 53.69 0.05
C GLU A 685 -26.47 53.00 1.41
N ARG A 686 -25.93 51.78 1.39
CA ARG A 686 -25.61 50.99 2.59
C ARG A 686 -24.25 51.38 3.17
N GLU A 687 -23.22 51.45 2.34
CA GLU A 687 -21.83 51.65 2.76
C GLU A 687 -21.46 53.11 3.02
N LYS A 688 -22.18 54.07 2.42
CA LYS A 688 -22.02 55.52 2.58
C LYS A 688 -20.60 56.03 2.27
N MET A 689 -20.01 55.54 1.19
CA MET A 689 -18.72 56.03 0.69
C MET A 689 -18.83 57.51 0.26
N PRO A 690 -17.79 58.32 0.52
CA PRO A 690 -17.79 59.73 0.14
C PRO A 690 -17.75 59.88 -1.38
N LYS A 691 -18.33 60.98 -1.90
CA LYS A 691 -18.34 61.28 -3.36
C LYS A 691 -16.94 61.25 -4.00
N GLN A 692 -15.90 61.56 -3.24
CA GLN A 692 -14.50 61.50 -3.67
C GLN A 692 -14.07 60.10 -4.11
N HIS A 693 -14.66 59.06 -3.53
CA HIS A 693 -14.36 57.66 -3.85
C HIS A 693 -14.70 57.30 -5.30
N PHE A 694 -15.68 57.99 -5.90
CA PHE A 694 -16.15 57.77 -7.27
C PHE A 694 -15.43 58.61 -8.32
N GLN A 695 -14.47 59.46 -7.93
CA GLN A 695 -13.85 60.45 -8.84
C GLN A 695 -13.08 59.84 -10.01
N ASN A 696 -12.61 58.59 -9.88
CA ASN A 696 -11.84 57.90 -10.92
C ASN A 696 -12.71 57.03 -11.84
N LEU A 697 -14.03 57.04 -11.68
CA LEU A 697 -14.93 56.24 -12.51
C LEU A 697 -15.04 56.80 -13.93
N TYR A 698 -15.36 55.89 -14.86
CA TYR A 698 -15.69 56.22 -16.24
C TYR A 698 -17.11 55.78 -16.51
N ILE A 699 -17.89 56.63 -17.15
CA ILE A 699 -19.33 56.43 -17.38
C ILE A 699 -19.59 56.65 -18.87
N PRO A 700 -20.48 55.86 -19.52
CA PRO A 700 -20.76 56.04 -20.94
C PRO A 700 -21.38 57.42 -21.21
N ASP A 701 -20.81 58.13 -22.18
CA ASP A 701 -21.35 59.38 -22.71
C ASP A 701 -22.50 59.13 -23.70
N THR A 702 -23.09 60.18 -24.28
CA THR A 702 -24.20 60.06 -25.24
C THR A 702 -23.90 59.24 -26.50
N LYS A 703 -22.63 58.93 -26.79
CA LYS A 703 -22.21 58.07 -27.89
C LYS A 703 -21.86 56.64 -27.44
N GLY A 704 -22.02 56.33 -26.15
CA GLY A 704 -21.65 55.04 -25.57
C GLY A 704 -20.14 54.91 -25.29
N VAL A 705 -19.38 56.01 -25.32
CA VAL A 705 -17.94 56.00 -25.01
C VAL A 705 -17.72 56.23 -23.52
N LEU A 706 -16.96 55.35 -22.86
CA LEU A 706 -16.60 55.49 -21.46
C LEU A 706 -15.74 56.75 -21.24
N THR A 707 -16.34 57.75 -20.61
CA THR A 707 -15.72 59.05 -20.34
C THR A 707 -15.59 59.26 -18.83
N HIS A 708 -14.46 59.79 -18.39
CA HIS A 708 -14.19 60.09 -16.99
C HIS A 708 -15.27 60.98 -16.36
N VAL A 709 -15.72 60.67 -15.14
CA VAL A 709 -16.85 61.37 -14.47
C VAL A 709 -16.69 62.89 -14.40
N SER A 710 -15.46 63.39 -14.18
CA SER A 710 -15.20 64.84 -14.13
C SER A 710 -15.39 65.58 -15.46
N LYS A 711 -15.43 64.86 -16.59
CA LYS A 711 -15.63 65.42 -17.93
C LYS A 711 -17.10 65.35 -18.38
N LEU A 712 -17.97 64.75 -17.58
CA LEU A 712 -19.38 64.56 -17.88
C LEU A 712 -20.25 65.52 -17.06
N CYS A 713 -21.37 65.93 -17.62
CA CYS A 713 -22.50 66.50 -16.88
C CYS A 713 -23.82 65.86 -17.28
N VAL A 714 -24.82 66.07 -16.42
CA VAL A 714 -26.19 65.68 -16.68
C VAL A 714 -26.92 66.76 -17.48
N ASP A 715 -27.53 66.39 -18.62
CA ASP A 715 -28.28 67.31 -19.49
C ASP A 715 -29.73 67.53 -19.00
N GLU A 716 -29.90 68.15 -17.84
CA GLU A 716 -31.22 68.31 -17.23
C GLU A 716 -32.06 69.48 -17.78
N VAL A 717 -31.45 70.42 -18.52
CA VAL A 717 -32.08 71.72 -18.84
C VAL A 717 -31.68 72.24 -20.21
N ASN A 718 -32.62 72.90 -20.91
CA ASN A 718 -32.39 73.68 -22.13
C ASN A 718 -31.60 74.99 -21.88
N ILE A 719 -30.36 74.86 -21.43
CA ILE A 719 -29.38 75.95 -21.34
C ILE A 719 -28.39 75.78 -22.50
N THR A 720 -27.99 76.88 -23.16
CA THR A 720 -26.98 76.84 -24.24
C THR A 720 -25.66 76.26 -23.73
N SER A 721 -25.26 75.12 -24.30
CA SER A 721 -23.95 74.49 -24.08
C SER A 721 -22.89 75.26 -24.85
N LEU A 722 -21.82 75.70 -24.18
CA LEU A 722 -20.57 75.99 -24.89
C LEU A 722 -20.06 74.63 -25.42
N GLY A 723 -19.81 74.51 -26.72
CA GLY A 723 -19.63 73.23 -27.46
C GLY A 723 -18.48 72.30 -27.04
N LYS A 724 -18.00 72.35 -25.79
CA LYS A 724 -17.00 71.46 -25.18
C LYS A 724 -17.56 70.52 -24.10
N MET A 725 -18.82 70.69 -23.68
CA MET A 725 -19.46 69.85 -22.65
C MET A 725 -19.80 68.45 -23.20
N LYS A 726 -19.52 67.40 -22.43
CA LYS A 726 -19.97 66.02 -22.71
C LYS A 726 -21.07 65.61 -21.73
N PHE A 727 -22.05 64.84 -22.20
CA PHE A 727 -23.21 64.45 -21.42
C PHE A 727 -23.25 62.94 -21.14
N THR A 728 -23.83 62.54 -20.01
CA THR A 728 -24.08 61.13 -19.67
C THR A 728 -25.03 60.47 -20.67
N HIS A 729 -24.89 59.17 -20.91
CA HIS A 729 -25.78 58.42 -21.79
C HIS A 729 -27.26 58.52 -21.34
N PRO A 730 -28.25 58.63 -22.27
CA PRO A 730 -29.67 58.84 -21.92
C PRO A 730 -30.31 57.73 -21.06
N SER A 731 -29.73 56.54 -21.02
CA SER A 731 -30.22 55.43 -20.19
C SER A 731 -29.83 55.55 -18.71
N ILE A 732 -28.92 56.47 -18.36
CA ILE A 732 -28.51 56.76 -16.98
C ILE A 732 -29.48 57.79 -16.41
N SER A 733 -30.14 57.45 -15.29
CA SER A 733 -31.02 58.40 -14.61
C SER A 733 -30.24 59.49 -13.86
N PHE A 734 -30.89 60.63 -13.65
CA PHE A 734 -30.31 61.75 -12.93
C PHE A 734 -29.91 61.37 -11.49
N ASP A 735 -30.73 60.54 -10.83
CA ASP A 735 -30.44 60.04 -9.49
C ASP A 735 -29.11 59.27 -9.42
N ILE A 736 -28.84 58.39 -10.40
CA ILE A 736 -27.58 57.64 -10.49
C ILE A 736 -26.42 58.60 -10.72
N ALA A 737 -26.56 59.51 -11.67
CA ALA A 737 -25.51 60.46 -12.02
C ALA A 737 -25.12 61.36 -10.82
N PHE A 738 -26.10 61.88 -10.09
CA PHE A 738 -25.85 62.71 -8.91
C PHE A 738 -25.29 61.94 -7.72
N ALA A 739 -25.75 60.70 -7.50
CA ALA A 739 -25.20 59.83 -6.47
C ALA A 739 -23.70 59.56 -6.68
N LEU A 740 -23.26 59.48 -7.94
CA LEU A 740 -21.86 59.31 -8.34
C LEU A 740 -21.06 60.63 -8.40
N GLY A 741 -21.67 61.76 -8.06
CA GLY A 741 -21.00 63.07 -8.01
C GLY A 741 -20.81 63.72 -9.37
N ILE A 742 -21.58 63.34 -10.39
CA ILE A 742 -21.59 64.02 -11.68
C ILE A 742 -22.39 65.33 -11.53
N ASN A 743 -21.75 66.43 -11.91
CA ASN A 743 -22.36 67.75 -11.82
C ASN A 743 -23.50 67.91 -12.84
N SER A 744 -24.51 68.69 -12.46
CA SER A 744 -25.51 69.15 -13.42
C SER A 744 -24.89 70.09 -14.46
N LYS A 745 -25.55 70.21 -15.62
CA LYS A 745 -25.22 71.24 -16.64
C LYS A 745 -25.15 72.67 -16.09
N ARG A 746 -25.81 72.97 -14.96
CA ARG A 746 -25.74 74.28 -14.29
C ARG A 746 -24.46 74.44 -13.46
N GLU A 747 -24.12 73.45 -12.66
CA GLU A 747 -22.95 73.47 -11.78
C GLU A 747 -21.65 73.48 -12.58
N GLN A 748 -21.55 72.65 -13.63
CA GLN A 748 -20.37 72.66 -14.49
C GLN A 748 -20.22 73.98 -15.26
N LYS A 749 -21.33 74.65 -15.61
CA LYS A 749 -21.31 75.99 -16.17
C LYS A 749 -20.85 77.04 -15.16
N ILE A 750 -21.27 76.94 -13.89
CA ILE A 750 -20.82 77.84 -12.80
C ILE A 750 -19.33 77.62 -12.50
N GLU A 751 -18.83 76.40 -12.61
CA GLU A 751 -17.42 76.05 -12.38
C GLU A 751 -16.52 76.42 -13.59
N GLU A 752 -17.00 76.28 -14.83
CA GLU A 752 -16.35 76.89 -15.99
C GLU A 752 -16.39 78.44 -15.91
N CYS A 753 -17.43 78.99 -15.28
CA CYS A 753 -17.58 80.42 -14.99
C CYS A 753 -17.01 80.85 -13.63
N SER A 754 -16.34 80.00 -12.84
CA SER A 754 -15.83 80.37 -11.50
C SER A 754 -14.41 80.94 -11.55
N LYS A 755 -13.70 80.76 -12.67
CA LYS A 755 -12.39 81.40 -12.92
C LYS A 755 -12.42 82.95 -12.95
N PRO A 756 -13.57 83.65 -13.10
CA PRO A 756 -13.68 85.10 -12.91
C PRO A 756 -14.73 85.55 -11.85
N ILE A 757 -15.07 84.75 -10.82
CA ILE A 757 -16.08 85.12 -9.80
C ILE A 757 -15.52 85.84 -8.55
N GLU A 758 -14.21 86.11 -8.46
CA GLU A 758 -13.62 86.96 -7.40
C GLU A 758 -14.13 88.42 -7.39
N MET A 759 -14.90 88.86 -8.42
CA MET A 759 -15.54 90.18 -8.42
C MET A 759 -16.81 90.29 -7.55
N PHE A 760 -17.41 89.19 -7.06
CA PHE A 760 -18.76 89.25 -6.46
C PHE A 760 -18.99 88.49 -5.13
N SER A 761 -17.99 87.90 -4.46
CA SER A 761 -18.21 87.24 -3.13
C SER A 761 -16.95 87.13 -2.25
N LYS A 762 -17.12 87.10 -0.91
CA LYS A 762 -16.08 86.87 0.12
C LYS A 762 -16.62 86.06 1.32
N ASP A 763 -15.76 85.32 2.02
CA ASP A 763 -16.04 84.43 3.16
C ASP A 763 -16.55 85.13 4.46
N PHE A 764 -17.29 84.41 5.33
CA PHE A 764 -17.90 84.89 6.60
C PHE A 764 -17.84 83.85 7.77
N GLY A 765 -17.35 84.27 8.96
CA GLY A 765 -17.24 83.50 10.21
C GLY A 765 -16.48 84.27 11.31
N GLN A 766 -16.55 83.88 12.60
CA GLN A 766 -15.87 84.58 13.71
C GLN A 766 -14.47 84.00 14.03
N HIS A 767 -13.47 84.87 14.26
CA HIS A 767 -12.09 84.51 14.62
C HIS A 767 -11.50 85.49 15.66
N GLU A 768 -10.57 85.04 16.52
CA GLU A 768 -9.79 85.89 17.47
C GLU A 768 -8.35 86.05 16.96
N GLU A 769 -7.89 87.31 16.86
CA GLU A 769 -6.51 87.65 16.43
C GLU A 769 -5.48 87.27 17.50
N LEU A 770 -4.39 86.57 17.13
CA LEU A 770 -3.31 86.13 18.03
C LEU A 770 -2.75 87.26 18.91
N ILE A 771 -2.60 88.46 18.34
CA ILE A 771 -2.11 89.65 19.04
C ILE A 771 -3.04 90.05 20.19
N THR A 772 -4.36 89.90 20.01
CA THR A 772 -5.37 90.19 21.04
C THR A 772 -5.23 89.22 22.20
N ARG A 773 -4.92 87.95 21.92
CA ARG A 773 -4.70 86.91 22.93
C ARG A 773 -3.43 87.16 23.74
N ILE A 774 -2.29 87.48 23.10
CA ILE A 774 -1.03 87.81 23.80
C ILE A 774 -1.20 89.05 24.68
N LYS A 775 -1.89 90.09 24.19
CA LYS A 775 -2.20 91.29 24.98
C LYS A 775 -2.98 90.98 26.26
N ARG A 776 -3.95 90.07 26.18
CA ARG A 776 -4.72 89.62 27.36
C ARG A 776 -3.82 88.87 28.35
N ILE A 777 -2.92 88.02 27.87
CA ILE A 777 -1.94 87.31 28.74
C ILE A 777 -1.05 88.32 29.48
N LEU A 778 -0.46 89.29 28.77
CA LEU A 778 0.41 90.30 29.41
C LEU A 778 -0.30 91.19 30.42
N SER A 779 -1.63 91.36 30.31
CA SER A 779 -2.40 92.09 31.33
C SER A 779 -2.53 91.33 32.66
N GLY A 780 -2.39 90.00 32.62
CA GLY A 780 -2.43 89.13 33.80
C GLY A 780 -1.07 88.86 34.44
N TYR A 781 0.04 89.22 33.77
CA TYR A 781 1.42 89.03 34.25
C TYR A 781 2.13 90.40 34.30
N PRO A 782 2.36 91.02 35.46
CA PRO A 782 3.10 92.27 35.53
C PRO A 782 4.57 92.09 35.10
N CYS A 783 5.16 93.11 34.47
CA CYS A 783 6.57 93.11 34.05
C CYS A 783 7.51 93.35 35.26
N ASP A 784 7.63 92.37 36.14
CA ASP A 784 8.55 92.36 37.27
C ASP A 784 9.59 91.22 37.16
N ALA A 785 10.26 90.88 38.26
CA ALA A 785 11.20 89.75 38.30
C ALA A 785 10.56 88.39 37.92
N GLY A 786 9.22 88.32 37.81
CA GLY A 786 8.47 87.17 37.35
C GLY A 786 8.87 86.69 35.95
N VAL A 787 9.19 87.59 35.00
CA VAL A 787 9.60 87.19 33.64
C VAL A 787 10.86 86.30 33.67
N LEU A 788 11.83 86.65 34.52
CA LEU A 788 13.06 85.84 34.68
C LEU A 788 12.81 84.55 35.45
N LYS A 789 11.88 84.55 36.41
CA LYS A 789 11.47 83.33 37.13
C LYS A 789 10.81 82.31 36.22
N GLU A 790 9.97 82.75 35.27
CA GLU A 790 9.35 81.86 34.27
C GLU A 790 10.40 81.20 33.37
N LEU A 791 11.43 81.94 32.95
CA LEU A 791 12.53 81.38 32.15
C LEU A 791 13.43 80.44 32.95
N LEU A 792 13.70 80.76 34.23
CA LEU A 792 14.39 79.85 35.16
C LEU A 792 13.59 78.57 35.39
N GLN A 793 12.28 78.68 35.55
CA GLN A 793 11.39 77.53 35.70
C GLN A 793 11.35 76.67 34.44
N ASN A 794 11.38 77.26 33.25
CA ASN A 794 11.50 76.51 32.00
C ASN A 794 12.81 75.73 31.91
N ALA A 795 13.92 76.30 32.39
CA ALA A 795 15.21 75.61 32.44
C ALA A 795 15.19 74.45 33.45
N ASP A 796 14.61 74.65 34.64
CA ASP A 796 14.43 73.61 35.66
C ASP A 796 13.53 72.47 35.16
N ASP A 797 12.41 72.79 34.50
CA ASP A 797 11.50 71.84 33.86
C ASP A 797 12.18 71.01 32.75
N ALA A 798 13.17 71.59 32.08
CA ALA A 798 14.03 70.95 31.10
C ALA A 798 15.22 70.20 31.73
N LYS A 799 15.29 70.18 33.08
CA LYS A 799 16.34 69.56 33.90
C LYS A 799 17.75 70.12 33.62
N ALA A 800 17.84 71.40 33.30
CA ALA A 800 19.11 72.10 33.15
C ALA A 800 19.88 72.14 34.48
N SER A 801 21.19 71.96 34.43
CA SER A 801 22.07 72.06 35.59
C SER A 801 22.74 73.44 35.72
N GLU A 802 22.87 74.17 34.60
CA GLU A 802 23.47 75.50 34.54
C GLU A 802 22.53 76.47 33.79
N VAL A 803 22.33 77.68 34.33
CA VAL A 803 21.61 78.78 33.64
C VAL A 803 22.46 80.05 33.69
N HIS A 804 22.71 80.66 32.53
CA HIS A 804 23.40 81.95 32.42
C HIS A 804 22.45 83.03 31.91
N ILE A 805 22.40 84.16 32.59
CA ILE A 805 21.67 85.36 32.14
C ILE A 805 22.71 86.42 31.78
N VAL A 806 22.75 86.78 30.50
CA VAL A 806 23.69 87.78 29.96
C VAL A 806 22.90 88.98 29.46
N ILE A 807 23.22 90.16 29.97
CA ILE A 807 22.66 91.42 29.46
C ILE A 807 23.64 91.97 28.43
N ASP A 808 23.27 91.84 27.16
CA ASP A 808 24.05 92.33 26.02
C ASP A 808 23.63 93.77 25.70
N TYR A 809 24.54 94.72 25.92
CA TYR A 809 24.34 96.13 25.57
C TYR A 809 24.91 96.50 24.19
N ASN A 810 25.45 95.55 23.44
CA ASN A 810 26.09 95.81 22.16
C ASN A 810 25.05 96.04 21.04
N ASN A 811 25.50 96.74 20.00
CA ASN A 811 24.80 96.77 18.70
C ASN A 811 25.65 95.97 17.71
N HIS A 812 25.03 94.98 17.09
CA HIS A 812 25.67 94.07 16.14
C HIS A 812 25.59 94.61 14.72
N GLU A 813 26.47 94.11 13.84
CA GLU A 813 26.52 94.49 12.43
C GLU A 813 25.19 94.20 11.72
N THR A 814 24.81 95.08 10.80
CA THR A 814 23.49 95.04 10.14
C THR A 814 23.50 94.57 8.69
N ASP A 815 24.66 94.13 8.21
CA ASP A 815 24.86 93.52 6.89
C ASP A 815 24.67 92.00 6.97
N ASN A 816 24.38 91.33 5.84
CA ASN A 816 24.19 89.87 5.78
C ASN A 816 23.13 89.33 6.77
N LEU A 817 21.96 89.98 6.81
CA LEU A 817 20.78 89.55 7.57
C LEU A 817 19.75 88.87 6.66
N PHE A 818 18.80 88.11 7.23
CA PHE A 818 17.70 87.50 6.47
C PHE A 818 16.86 88.53 5.68
N SER A 819 16.75 89.77 6.17
CA SER A 819 16.17 90.90 5.44
C SER A 819 16.52 92.24 6.12
N ASP A 820 16.36 93.36 5.40
CA ASP A 820 16.51 94.71 5.98
C ASP A 820 15.56 95.01 7.15
N SER A 821 14.45 94.27 7.25
CA SER A 821 13.51 94.43 8.36
C SER A 821 14.12 94.04 9.71
N TRP A 822 15.20 93.23 9.70
CA TRP A 822 15.85 92.66 10.87
C TRP A 822 16.86 93.59 11.56
N LYS A 823 17.25 94.70 10.92
CA LYS A 823 18.20 95.68 11.49
C LYS A 823 17.85 96.14 12.92
N PRO A 824 16.57 96.40 13.27
CA PRO A 824 16.19 96.78 14.64
C PRO A 824 16.37 95.67 15.69
N LEU A 825 16.51 94.40 15.31
CA LEU A 825 16.70 93.26 16.23
C LEU A 825 18.17 93.02 16.62
N GLN A 826 19.11 93.73 15.96
CA GLN A 826 20.55 93.62 16.21
C GLN A 826 21.07 94.49 17.36
N GLY A 827 20.17 95.16 18.10
CA GLY A 827 20.53 95.98 19.25
C GLY A 827 20.67 95.21 20.58
N PRO A 828 20.68 95.94 21.71
CA PRO A 828 20.76 95.37 23.05
C PRO A 828 19.70 94.30 23.30
N ALA A 829 20.08 93.22 23.99
CA ALA A 829 19.20 92.08 24.26
C ALA A 829 19.50 91.43 25.61
N ILE A 830 18.54 90.65 26.09
CA ILE A 830 18.79 89.70 27.17
C ILE A 830 18.97 88.32 26.54
N LEU A 831 20.10 87.69 26.84
CA LEU A 831 20.41 86.32 26.46
C LEU A 831 20.23 85.43 27.68
N ILE A 832 19.49 84.34 27.53
CA ILE A 832 19.31 83.33 28.58
C ILE A 832 19.76 81.99 28.03
N TYR A 833 20.86 81.46 28.57
CA TYR A 833 21.37 80.14 28.25
C TYR A 833 21.00 79.13 29.33
N ASN A 834 20.66 77.91 28.92
CA ASN A 834 20.66 76.73 29.78
C ASN A 834 21.30 75.55 29.05
N ASP A 835 21.89 74.62 29.80
CA ASP A 835 22.61 73.46 29.26
C ASP A 835 21.69 72.31 28.78
N SER A 836 20.37 72.51 28.74
CA SER A 836 19.42 71.55 28.18
C SER A 836 19.02 71.91 26.73
N SER A 837 18.85 70.90 25.89
CA SER A 837 18.41 71.04 24.49
C SER A 837 16.92 70.69 24.34
N PHE A 838 16.22 71.41 23.47
CA PHE A 838 14.79 71.18 23.21
C PHE A 838 14.56 69.86 22.47
N SER A 839 13.56 69.09 22.87
CA SER A 839 13.03 67.99 22.07
C SER A 839 11.98 68.48 21.04
N GLU A 840 11.66 67.65 20.04
CA GLU A 840 10.54 67.90 19.11
C GLU A 840 9.20 68.15 19.83
N ALA A 841 8.99 67.50 20.99
CA ALA A 841 7.80 67.73 21.80
C ALA A 841 7.80 69.12 22.44
N ASP A 842 8.96 69.62 22.89
CA ASP A 842 9.10 70.96 23.47
C ASP A 842 8.90 72.06 22.40
N ILE A 843 9.39 71.83 21.17
CA ILE A 843 9.20 72.75 20.03
C ILE A 843 7.72 72.84 19.65
N ARG A 844 7.00 71.71 19.58
CA ARG A 844 5.55 71.72 19.36
C ARG A 844 4.79 72.34 20.53
N GLY A 845 5.31 72.18 21.75
CA GLY A 845 4.75 72.73 22.97
C GLY A 845 4.80 74.25 23.01
N ILE A 846 5.97 74.84 22.75
CA ILE A 846 6.17 76.30 22.83
C ILE A 846 5.36 77.09 21.78
N GLN A 847 4.96 76.44 20.67
CA GLN A 847 4.11 77.04 19.63
C GLN A 847 2.61 77.10 20.02
N LYS A 848 2.15 76.25 20.96
CA LYS A 848 0.73 76.13 21.31
C LYS A 848 0.35 77.11 22.41
N LEU A 849 -0.27 78.22 22.03
CA LEU A 849 -0.63 79.29 22.96
C LEU A 849 -1.86 78.90 23.81
N GLY A 850 -1.67 78.60 25.09
CA GLY A 850 -2.76 78.36 26.06
C GLY A 850 -3.32 76.94 26.09
N ILE A 851 -2.63 75.96 25.50
CA ILE A 851 -2.88 74.53 25.72
C ILE A 851 -1.64 74.02 26.45
N GLY A 852 -1.71 73.93 27.77
CA GLY A 852 -0.60 73.43 28.59
C GLY A 852 -0.16 72.06 28.11
N SER A 853 1.10 71.92 27.70
CA SER A 853 1.71 70.66 27.27
C SER A 853 1.95 69.67 28.43
N LYS A 854 1.59 70.04 29.66
CA LYS A 854 1.95 69.35 30.90
C LYS A 854 0.75 69.20 31.85
N GLY A 855 -0.40 68.77 31.32
CA GLY A 855 -1.60 68.48 32.11
C GLY A 855 -1.54 67.17 32.92
N GLU A 856 -0.62 66.25 32.59
CA GLU A 856 -0.63 64.87 33.10
C GLU A 856 0.60 64.46 33.95
N ASP A 857 1.58 65.35 34.20
CA ASP A 857 2.75 65.07 35.06
C ASP A 857 2.71 65.92 36.35
N PRO A 858 2.39 65.35 37.53
CA PRO A 858 2.26 66.08 38.79
C PRO A 858 3.58 66.68 39.34
N THR A 859 4.73 66.29 38.77
CA THR A 859 6.05 66.71 39.27
C THR A 859 6.63 67.92 38.53
N LYS A 860 5.96 68.40 37.47
CA LYS A 860 6.37 69.58 36.69
C LYS A 860 5.38 70.73 36.91
N THR A 861 5.87 71.89 37.34
CA THR A 861 5.02 73.06 37.64
C THR A 861 4.83 73.96 36.42
N GLY A 862 3.61 74.02 35.84
CA GLY A 862 3.32 74.90 34.69
C GLY A 862 1.99 74.66 33.95
N GLN A 863 0.88 74.47 34.68
CA GLN A 863 -0.40 73.89 34.19
C GLN A 863 -1.08 74.58 32.99
N TYR A 864 -0.73 75.84 32.67
CA TYR A 864 -1.45 76.64 31.66
C TYR A 864 -0.66 76.94 30.38
N GLY A 865 0.62 76.55 30.28
CA GLY A 865 1.43 76.70 29.06
C GLY A 865 1.54 78.14 28.52
N VAL A 866 1.31 79.16 29.36
CA VAL A 866 1.31 80.59 28.97
C VAL A 866 2.52 81.37 29.46
N GLY A 867 3.31 80.82 30.39
CA GLY A 867 4.39 81.51 31.11
C GLY A 867 5.49 82.10 30.20
N PHE A 868 5.88 81.36 29.15
CA PHE A 868 6.85 81.86 28.17
C PHE A 868 6.41 83.19 27.51
N ASN A 869 5.10 83.41 27.31
CA ASN A 869 4.62 84.64 26.67
C ASN A 869 4.91 85.91 27.49
N ALA A 870 5.31 85.80 28.76
CA ALA A 870 5.74 86.95 29.55
C ALA A 870 6.97 87.66 28.96
N VAL A 871 7.79 86.97 28.14
CA VAL A 871 8.93 87.59 27.44
C VAL A 871 8.51 88.71 26.48
N TYR A 872 7.26 88.71 26.03
CA TYR A 872 6.72 89.79 25.20
C TYR A 872 6.60 91.13 25.94
N HIS A 873 6.83 91.20 27.26
CA HIS A 873 7.07 92.48 27.92
C HIS A 873 8.39 93.13 27.48
N LEU A 874 9.40 92.32 27.20
CA LEU A 874 10.77 92.76 26.94
C LEU A 874 11.06 92.88 25.43
N THR A 875 10.52 91.97 24.63
CA THR A 875 10.79 91.87 23.19
C THR A 875 9.52 91.70 22.36
N ASP A 876 9.56 92.03 21.07
CA ASP A 876 8.49 91.74 20.11
C ASP A 876 8.77 90.47 19.28
N VAL A 877 10.04 90.03 19.23
CA VAL A 877 10.48 88.88 18.42
C VAL A 877 11.43 88.03 19.26
N PRO A 878 10.90 87.18 20.17
CA PRO A 878 11.74 86.23 20.87
C PRO A 878 12.23 85.16 19.89
N SER A 879 13.48 84.76 20.05
CA SER A 879 14.09 83.68 19.28
C SER A 879 14.98 82.82 20.16
N PHE A 880 15.20 81.59 19.75
CA PHE A 880 16.11 80.69 20.44
C PHE A 880 16.88 79.80 19.47
N LEU A 881 18.14 79.56 19.82
CA LEU A 881 19.05 78.62 19.18
C LEU A 881 19.23 77.45 20.13
N THR A 882 18.96 76.22 19.68
CA THR A 882 19.11 75.00 20.51
C THR A 882 19.90 73.95 19.75
N LYS A 883 20.84 73.32 20.46
CA LYS A 883 21.83 72.39 19.92
C LYS A 883 22.03 71.20 20.86
N GLY A 884 22.07 69.99 20.33
CA GLY A 884 22.32 68.77 21.12
C GLY A 884 21.61 67.54 20.56
N ASP A 885 21.86 66.38 21.16
CA ASP A 885 21.40 65.07 20.66
C ASP A 885 19.87 64.90 20.61
N ASN A 886 19.12 65.71 21.38
CA ASN A 886 17.66 65.68 21.37
C ASN A 886 17.05 66.45 20.18
N VAL A 887 17.87 67.16 19.40
CA VAL A 887 17.48 67.91 18.21
C VAL A 887 17.81 67.08 16.98
N GLU A 888 16.79 66.63 16.23
CA GLU A 888 16.95 65.69 15.11
C GLU A 888 17.97 66.16 14.05
N THR A 889 18.07 67.48 13.82
CA THR A 889 19.01 68.07 12.86
C THR A 889 20.32 68.57 13.49
N GLY A 890 20.59 68.22 14.75
CA GLY A 890 21.75 68.65 15.54
C GLY A 890 21.67 70.07 16.10
N GLU A 891 21.22 71.03 15.29
CA GLU A 891 21.01 72.43 15.67
C GLU A 891 19.80 73.02 14.92
N ILE A 892 19.00 73.84 15.61
CA ILE A 892 17.89 74.60 15.00
C ILE A 892 17.81 76.02 15.54
N LEU A 893 17.36 76.95 14.69
CA LEU A 893 17.00 78.31 15.07
C LEU A 893 15.48 78.50 14.94
N CYS A 894 14.83 78.88 16.04
CA CYS A 894 13.40 79.16 16.08
C CYS A 894 13.13 80.63 16.35
N MET A 895 12.14 81.18 15.64
CA MET A 895 11.78 82.60 15.70
C MET A 895 10.27 82.78 15.78
N MET A 896 9.82 83.66 16.67
CA MET A 896 8.41 83.97 16.86
C MET A 896 8.17 85.44 16.56
N ASP A 897 7.26 85.74 15.64
CA ASP A 897 6.93 87.09 15.19
C ASP A 897 5.41 87.22 15.03
N PRO A 898 4.69 87.48 16.15
CA PRO A 898 3.23 87.60 16.14
C PRO A 898 2.70 88.69 15.22
N HIS A 899 3.56 89.64 14.81
CA HIS A 899 3.23 90.73 13.90
C HIS A 899 3.57 90.43 12.43
N CYS A 900 4.22 89.29 12.14
CA CYS A 900 4.62 88.83 10.80
C CYS A 900 5.40 89.90 9.99
N ARG A 901 6.25 90.67 10.65
CA ARG A 901 6.95 91.83 10.08
C ARG A 901 8.44 91.61 9.84
N PHE A 902 9.08 90.84 10.71
CA PHE A 902 10.52 90.69 10.82
C PHE A 902 11.00 89.33 10.29
N VAL A 903 10.22 88.28 10.48
CA VAL A 903 10.57 86.93 10.03
C VAL A 903 10.10 86.73 8.58
N PRO A 904 11.01 86.45 7.62
CA PRO A 904 10.62 86.26 6.22
C PRO A 904 9.62 85.12 6.04
N LYS A 905 8.59 85.36 5.24
CA LYS A 905 7.48 84.43 4.96
C LYS A 905 6.67 84.03 6.21
N ALA A 906 6.76 84.72 7.35
CA ALA A 906 5.78 84.54 8.42
C ALA A 906 4.40 85.00 7.93
N THR A 907 3.36 84.23 8.28
CA THR A 907 1.97 84.56 7.93
C THR A 907 1.12 84.57 9.19
N PRO A 908 -0.07 85.20 9.20
CA PRO A 908 -0.95 85.19 10.37
C PRO A 908 -1.28 83.77 10.89
N GLU A 909 -1.28 82.77 10.02
CA GLU A 909 -1.51 81.36 10.33
C GLU A 909 -0.26 80.65 10.86
N SER A 910 0.93 81.14 10.53
CA SER A 910 2.24 80.64 11.00
C SER A 910 3.15 81.83 11.35
N PRO A 911 2.92 82.50 12.49
CA PRO A 911 3.55 83.78 12.84
C PRO A 911 4.93 83.59 13.46
N GLY A 912 5.79 82.87 12.72
CA GLY A 912 7.14 82.48 13.12
C GLY A 912 7.75 81.50 12.11
N ARG A 913 9.04 81.17 12.29
CA ARG A 913 9.74 80.18 11.45
C ARG A 913 10.75 79.37 12.26
N GLN A 914 10.90 78.11 11.85
CA GLN A 914 11.93 77.19 12.31
C GLN A 914 12.90 76.96 11.15
N TYR A 915 14.19 77.13 11.42
CA TYR A 915 15.27 76.96 10.44
C TYR A 915 16.15 75.78 10.85
N PHE A 916 16.30 74.84 9.91
CA PHE A 916 17.19 73.67 10.01
C PHE A 916 18.46 73.94 9.18
N GLN A 917 19.49 73.10 9.36
CA GLN A 917 20.77 73.23 8.62
C GLN A 917 21.42 74.61 8.79
N THR A 918 21.46 75.07 10.04
CA THR A 918 22.00 76.38 10.44
C THR A 918 23.44 76.60 9.99
N GLU A 919 24.24 75.54 9.78
CA GLU A 919 25.61 75.64 9.25
C GLU A 919 25.67 76.32 7.88
N ILE A 920 24.67 76.09 7.01
CA ILE A 920 24.58 76.75 5.70
C ILE A 920 24.18 78.21 5.90
N LEU A 921 23.24 78.48 6.80
CA LEU A 921 22.76 79.83 7.09
C LEU A 921 23.82 80.69 7.78
N LYS A 922 24.72 80.09 8.58
CA LYS A 922 25.86 80.78 9.22
C LYS A 922 26.87 81.30 8.18
N ILE A 923 26.98 80.66 7.01
CA ILE A 923 27.83 81.11 5.90
C ILE A 923 27.23 82.35 5.22
N ASP A 924 25.94 82.28 4.86
CA ASP A 924 25.27 83.34 4.08
C ASP A 924 24.83 84.52 4.95
N TYR A 925 24.49 84.27 6.22
CA TYR A 925 23.93 85.23 7.17
C TYR A 925 24.67 85.23 8.53
N PRO A 926 26.01 85.40 8.57
CA PRO A 926 26.80 85.25 9.80
C PRO A 926 26.36 86.20 10.92
N ASN A 927 25.92 87.41 10.58
CA ASN A 927 25.51 88.43 11.55
C ASN A 927 24.15 88.13 12.20
N VAL A 928 23.37 87.16 11.67
CA VAL A 928 22.18 86.61 12.34
C VAL A 928 22.58 85.77 13.56
N PHE A 929 23.70 85.06 13.49
CA PHE A 929 24.12 84.09 14.51
C PHE A 929 25.13 84.67 15.51
N LYS A 930 26.00 85.59 15.11
CA LYS A 930 26.98 86.24 16.01
C LYS A 930 26.35 86.84 17.26
N CYS A 931 25.12 87.35 17.17
CA CYS A 931 24.42 87.99 18.29
C CYS A 931 23.88 87.04 19.37
N TYR A 932 24.07 85.73 19.20
CA TYR A 932 23.82 84.71 20.22
C TYR A 932 25.05 84.39 21.08
N TYR A 933 26.26 84.82 20.66
CA TYR A 933 27.52 84.51 21.33
C TYR A 933 27.69 83.00 21.63
N GLU A 934 27.32 82.15 20.66
CA GLU A 934 27.39 80.68 20.79
C GLU A 934 28.76 80.24 21.32
N ASP A 935 29.85 80.70 20.69
CA ASP A 935 31.25 80.36 21.05
C ASP A 935 31.67 80.76 22.48
N LEU A 936 30.95 81.70 23.10
CA LEU A 936 31.27 82.21 24.44
C LEU A 936 30.35 81.63 25.53
N ILE A 937 29.08 81.41 25.19
CA ILE A 937 28.04 81.06 26.16
C ILE A 937 27.70 79.57 26.13
N MET A 938 27.67 78.94 24.95
CA MET A 938 27.31 77.53 24.78
C MET A 938 28.58 76.68 24.60
N LYS A 939 28.78 75.69 25.48
CA LYS A 939 29.99 74.82 25.43
C LYS A 939 29.89 73.77 24.32
N GLU A 940 29.03 72.76 24.50
CA GLU A 940 28.85 71.66 23.54
C GLU A 940 27.39 71.48 23.09
N HIS A 941 26.44 71.63 24.03
CA HIS A 941 25.01 71.54 23.80
C HIS A 941 24.26 72.50 24.74
N GLY A 942 23.01 72.83 24.40
CA GLY A 942 22.14 73.67 25.22
C GLY A 942 21.22 74.55 24.38
N THR A 943 20.54 75.47 25.05
CA THR A 943 19.59 76.41 24.43
C THR A 943 19.88 77.85 24.85
N ILE A 944 20.04 78.74 23.87
CA ILE A 944 20.17 80.19 24.07
C ILE A 944 18.91 80.88 23.57
N PHE A 945 18.16 81.50 24.48
CA PHE A 945 17.13 82.47 24.13
C PHE A 945 17.77 83.85 23.92
N ARG A 946 17.39 84.53 22.84
CA ARG A 946 17.73 85.93 22.59
C ARG A 946 16.47 86.76 22.58
N LEU A 947 16.43 87.77 23.46
CA LEU A 947 15.31 88.69 23.63
C LEU A 947 15.76 90.13 23.32
N PRO A 948 15.74 90.57 22.04
CA PRO A 948 16.08 91.95 21.67
C PRO A 948 15.17 92.95 22.39
N LEU A 949 15.75 93.89 23.11
CA LEU A 949 15.00 94.84 23.93
C LEU A 949 14.19 95.80 23.06
N ARG A 950 12.93 96.02 23.43
CA ARG A 950 12.03 96.91 22.69
C ARG A 950 12.54 98.36 22.72
N THR A 951 12.96 98.86 21.56
CA THR A 951 13.34 100.26 21.33
C THR A 951 12.16 101.10 20.85
N SER A 952 12.29 102.43 20.88
CA SER A 952 11.24 103.33 20.35
C SER A 952 10.98 103.14 18.85
N THR A 953 11.97 102.71 18.08
CA THR A 953 11.83 102.39 16.65
C THR A 953 11.05 101.09 16.40
N LEU A 954 11.20 100.09 17.27
CA LEU A 954 10.37 98.88 17.28
C LEU A 954 8.91 99.22 17.65
N ALA A 955 8.70 100.07 18.66
CA ALA A 955 7.37 100.44 19.16
C ALA A 955 6.56 101.41 18.26
N CYS A 956 7.21 102.36 17.56
CA CYS A 956 6.50 103.41 16.77
C CYS A 956 5.68 102.88 15.58
N ASN A 957 5.90 101.64 15.15
CA ASN A 957 5.25 101.05 13.98
C ASN A 957 4.15 100.04 14.34
N ILE A 958 3.78 99.95 15.62
CA ILE A 958 2.73 99.07 16.14
C ILE A 958 1.54 99.96 16.54
N LYS A 959 0.30 99.62 16.13
CA LYS A 959 -0.90 100.26 16.69
C LYS A 959 -0.89 100.03 18.21
N ASN A 960 -0.60 101.09 18.97
CA ASN A 960 -0.46 101.16 20.43
C ASN A 960 -1.15 100.02 21.21
N ILE A 961 -0.38 99.01 21.64
CA ILE A 961 -0.87 97.90 22.47
C ILE A 961 -0.01 97.63 23.72
N PHE A 962 1.31 97.89 23.70
CA PHE A 962 2.20 97.66 24.84
C PHE A 962 2.75 98.98 25.39
N LYS A 963 2.44 99.32 26.65
CA LYS A 963 2.93 100.56 27.30
C LYS A 963 4.42 100.43 27.60
N ARG A 964 5.15 101.52 27.36
CA ARG A 964 6.56 101.70 27.75
C ARG A 964 6.67 101.66 29.28
N HIS A 965 7.52 100.79 29.82
CA HIS A 965 8.08 100.99 31.16
C HIS A 965 9.39 101.77 31.01
N LYS A 966 9.60 102.73 31.91
CA LYS A 966 10.75 103.65 31.89
C LYS A 966 11.98 102.99 32.46
#